data_AF-A0A2H5FJY7-F1
#
_entry.id   AF-A0A2H5FJY7-F1
#
_cell.length_a   1.000
_cell.length_b   1.000
_cell.length_c   1.000
_cell.angle_alpha   90.00
_cell.angle_beta   90.00
_cell.angle_gamma   90.00
#
_symmetry.space_group_name_H-M   'P 1'
#
loop_
_entity.id
_entity.type
_entity.pdbx_description
1 polymer ?
#
loop_
_entity_poly.entity_id
_entity_poly.type
_entity_poly.pdbx_seq_one_letter_code
_entity_poly.pdbx_strand_id
1 'polypeptide(L)'
;MPKNTKLHEAIGQLRDKKDSEIPIEDRINAIDALLMIDLTEENDDAFRQAVVDHAKVWKEFGDLMKCRKKWEGVYGMRKEVDDLHYFQEDDFLDPEDDLSFIELQQKAAEERVKLGLKNDSEEDKAVLLNILKYNEEECRAYLATRDRVLTQVPGWEASTPNPDINKKFDEVNKGQKVLTEDSIGSIKEHAAQLILMKLLKNAPQNKLDALDKLIKAINENNELNFLQNAKTLGYPVDDPQSSATLSEIFTNNKSEIKKVAEERTKEFKHTNALKNLDEVVRRLDNEWILGKKDLLSINCSTEEHLFIARLLIDPKFEHISRDDIKHSAETEVEKDIQKKLCERYLPAKLEKDGIGALDQLQAALKATTPEALTDALKDGVPDHDNIITQGVTKDNMVSLQVALLKNHIKKLNPDQLDSLVKASNLQEFKTKMALAIGTDVDFIKDTHLPALKEEARIQQFKALVTAPSAARFGEKTHEQLIAVFNKLPHEKQLKLLENKENLPFIFKANDKDVLQFYLGKKDSLGKDLDMTALLEENKRNADFQQLHNAALAKHLYQYTPPITLNDQQIKNINEVLLAQRDLDDKVQYGALLDVLCTQCQILDKTGFCKSLDFNKDTGEFELSKTNQGPIKDQQMHNTNLLDRLDDLVVKAGPPDTEANQDQQRLIGVLLRLEKTAEFTVENIDEVMEAFNNSSSLSAFLEQPNVAPFKDALSRELTQAEFRSIKEEQTQNLFKGKDNAPMKDAVVQLKGDLEKLQQVDKEILKHKGNLSSLQKLDEEASAFAQGLKGKSGKVLRETQAHYKGLNKECINIIDHLQHSLEEVKARQHITVPPVLKNPPSSDQDVKDRNEIIKDVEKLKKELAKEEELIERELRYYRDEVQPKLSKILKNIENVMTGSQKNVYMPEGVVIYCQDRAMAKNPVRPGPGSIKPEQIISAKGGLNSTIILANQNEDQLFKSTGKPGPNQVICFDKSSRTQYLDPKDNTPKTLDVTRRMTYDPDYRGEASATLKGDGIHAARTGKFELINSPIDYDNLPDDVRQELLDEEIQKYMQDAVQILKNMDPPPSKDNPIVIKSPPGKRA
;
A
#
# COMPACT_ATOMS: atom_id res chain seq x y z
N MET A 1 56.42 -58.21 -29.68
CA MET A 1 56.12 -56.82 -30.04
C MET A 1 56.37 -55.99 -28.79
N PRO A 2 57.35 -55.09 -28.85
CA PRO A 2 57.68 -54.17 -27.78
C PRO A 2 56.47 -53.33 -27.35
N LYS A 3 56.54 -52.73 -26.16
CA LYS A 3 55.45 -51.95 -25.55
C LYS A 3 55.59 -50.44 -25.76
N ASN A 4 56.50 -49.98 -26.62
CA ASN A 4 56.82 -48.57 -26.80
C ASN A 4 55.58 -47.73 -27.14
N THR A 5 54.75 -48.17 -28.10
CA THR A 5 53.49 -47.48 -28.43
C THR A 5 52.55 -47.35 -27.21
N LYS A 6 52.45 -48.40 -26.39
CA LYS A 6 51.59 -48.39 -25.19
C LYS A 6 52.14 -47.46 -24.12
N LEU A 7 53.46 -47.40 -23.97
CA LEU A 7 54.10 -46.46 -23.06
C LEU A 7 53.91 -45.02 -23.54
N HIS A 8 54.07 -44.75 -24.83
CA HIS A 8 53.80 -43.45 -25.43
C HIS A 8 52.34 -42.99 -25.18
N GLU A 9 51.36 -43.87 -25.42
CA GLU A 9 49.95 -43.61 -25.12
C GLU A 9 49.72 -43.37 -23.63
N ALA A 10 50.33 -44.19 -22.76
CA ALA A 10 50.21 -44.06 -21.31
C ALA A 10 50.78 -42.72 -20.81
N ILE A 11 51.95 -42.30 -21.31
CA ILE A 11 52.55 -40.99 -21.01
C ILE A 11 51.56 -39.88 -21.40
N GLY A 12 51.00 -39.95 -22.61
CA GLY A 12 50.00 -38.98 -23.10
C GLY A 12 48.70 -38.91 -22.29
N GLN A 13 48.32 -40.01 -21.62
CA GLN A 13 47.08 -40.12 -20.84
C GLN A 13 47.28 -39.81 -19.34
N LEU A 14 48.52 -39.61 -18.86
CA LEU A 14 48.78 -39.34 -17.44
C LEU A 14 48.04 -38.10 -16.93
N ARG A 15 47.89 -37.07 -17.75
CA ARG A 15 47.13 -35.86 -17.40
C ARG A 15 45.63 -36.10 -17.18
N ASP A 16 45.05 -37.10 -17.85
CA ASP A 16 43.61 -37.34 -17.84
C ASP A 16 43.18 -38.19 -16.62
N LYS A 17 44.14 -38.80 -15.92
CA LYS A 17 43.89 -39.55 -14.69
C LYS A 17 43.44 -38.63 -13.56
N LYS A 18 42.58 -39.13 -12.67
CA LYS A 18 42.17 -38.38 -11.46
C LYS A 18 43.19 -38.60 -10.34
N ASP A 19 43.35 -37.61 -9.45
CA ASP A 19 44.24 -37.76 -8.28
C ASP A 19 43.87 -38.96 -7.39
N SER A 20 42.60 -39.36 -7.40
CA SER A 20 42.11 -40.57 -6.73
C SER A 20 42.56 -41.88 -7.40
N GLU A 21 42.97 -41.84 -8.67
CA GLU A 21 43.45 -42.99 -9.43
C GLU A 21 44.97 -43.08 -9.34
N ILE A 22 45.67 -41.98 -9.67
CA ILE A 22 47.12 -41.86 -9.54
C ILE A 22 47.41 -40.48 -8.97
N PRO A 23 48.05 -40.34 -7.79
CA PRO A 23 48.42 -39.03 -7.25
C PRO A 23 49.28 -38.23 -8.23
N ILE A 24 49.04 -36.92 -8.38
CA ILE A 24 49.81 -36.07 -9.30
C ILE A 24 51.32 -36.13 -9.08
N GLU A 25 51.77 -36.27 -7.83
CA GLU A 25 53.19 -36.40 -7.47
C GLU A 25 53.80 -37.70 -8.00
N ASP A 26 53.05 -38.80 -7.97
CA ASP A 26 53.50 -40.09 -8.53
C ASP A 26 53.61 -40.04 -10.05
N ARG A 27 52.72 -39.29 -10.73
CA ARG A 27 52.79 -39.07 -12.19
C ARG A 27 53.98 -38.24 -12.59
N ILE A 28 54.21 -37.14 -11.86
CA ILE A 28 55.38 -36.27 -12.04
C ILE A 28 56.66 -37.08 -11.84
N ASN A 29 56.75 -37.84 -10.75
CA ASN A 29 57.93 -38.66 -10.46
C ASN A 29 58.19 -39.72 -11.54
N ALA A 30 57.15 -40.38 -12.05
CA ALA A 30 57.28 -41.37 -13.11
C ALA A 30 57.77 -40.76 -14.44
N ILE A 31 57.34 -39.54 -14.75
CA ILE A 31 57.79 -38.81 -15.94
C ILE A 31 59.22 -38.28 -15.75
N ASP A 32 59.51 -37.68 -14.60
CA ASP A 32 60.84 -37.14 -14.27
C ASP A 32 61.89 -38.28 -14.29
N ALA A 33 61.53 -39.49 -13.86
CA ALA A 33 62.41 -40.66 -13.95
C ALA A 33 62.79 -41.02 -15.40
N LEU A 34 61.88 -40.88 -16.37
CA LEU A 34 62.18 -41.11 -17.79
C LEU A 34 63.00 -39.96 -18.39
N LEU A 35 62.78 -38.74 -17.91
CA LEU A 35 63.45 -37.54 -18.38
C LEU A 35 64.92 -37.45 -17.98
N MET A 36 65.30 -37.99 -16.82
CA MET A 36 66.67 -37.84 -16.31
C MET A 36 67.67 -38.84 -16.89
N ILE A 37 67.26 -39.69 -17.84
CA ILE A 37 68.08 -40.76 -18.39
C ILE A 37 68.85 -40.25 -19.60
N ASP A 38 70.16 -40.46 -19.60
CA ASP A 38 71.02 -40.14 -20.74
C ASP A 38 70.97 -41.28 -21.75
N LEU A 39 70.33 -41.05 -22.89
CA LEU A 39 70.01 -42.07 -23.91
C LEU A 39 71.21 -42.36 -24.83
N THR A 40 72.29 -42.88 -24.25
CA THR A 40 73.41 -43.51 -24.97
C THR A 40 73.20 -45.02 -25.06
N GLU A 41 73.75 -45.71 -26.06
CA GLU A 41 73.65 -47.18 -26.23
C GLU A 41 74.01 -47.99 -24.96
N GLU A 42 74.81 -47.44 -24.04
CA GLU A 42 75.17 -48.09 -22.76
C GLU A 42 74.07 -48.01 -21.67
N ASN A 43 72.98 -47.26 -21.90
CA ASN A 43 71.96 -46.91 -20.89
C ASN A 43 70.53 -47.38 -21.22
N ASP A 44 70.32 -48.20 -22.26
CA ASP A 44 68.99 -48.70 -22.62
C ASP A 44 68.31 -49.46 -21.46
N ASP A 45 69.09 -50.21 -20.69
CA ASP A 45 68.62 -50.91 -19.48
C ASP A 45 68.15 -49.94 -18.40
N ALA A 46 68.77 -48.76 -18.28
CA ALA A 46 68.35 -47.74 -17.32
C ALA A 46 66.97 -47.17 -17.68
N PHE A 47 66.68 -46.99 -18.97
CA PHE A 47 65.37 -46.54 -19.45
C PHE A 47 64.27 -47.55 -19.12
N ARG A 48 64.50 -48.82 -19.41
CA ARG A 48 63.59 -49.91 -19.02
C ARG A 48 63.38 -49.96 -17.51
N GLN A 49 64.46 -49.84 -16.75
CA GLN A 49 64.41 -49.89 -15.29
C GLN A 49 63.59 -48.74 -14.69
N ALA A 50 63.67 -47.52 -15.24
CA ALA A 50 62.85 -46.40 -14.77
C ALA A 50 61.35 -46.63 -14.98
N VAL A 51 60.94 -47.27 -16.07
CA VAL A 51 59.54 -47.70 -16.26
C VAL A 51 59.17 -48.75 -15.20
N VAL A 52 60.05 -49.72 -14.93
CA VAL A 52 59.81 -50.79 -13.95
C VAL A 52 59.72 -50.24 -12.52
N ASP A 53 60.59 -49.31 -12.13
CA ASP A 53 60.60 -48.71 -10.80
C ASP A 53 59.29 -47.95 -10.50
N HIS A 54 58.65 -47.44 -11.54
CA HIS A 54 57.34 -46.79 -11.48
C HIS A 54 56.17 -47.68 -11.90
N ALA A 55 56.31 -49.02 -11.83
CA ALA A 55 55.27 -49.99 -12.21
C ALA A 55 53.89 -49.73 -11.58
N LYS A 56 53.84 -49.13 -10.38
CA LYS A 56 52.57 -48.76 -9.71
C LYS A 56 51.75 -47.74 -10.51
N VAL A 57 52.40 -46.86 -11.26
CA VAL A 57 51.76 -45.88 -12.15
C VAL A 57 51.36 -46.58 -13.45
N TRP A 58 52.30 -47.28 -14.08
CA TRP A 58 52.14 -47.83 -15.41
C TRP A 58 51.16 -49.02 -15.49
N LYS A 59 50.96 -49.76 -14.39
CA LYS A 59 49.96 -50.86 -14.33
C LYS A 59 48.51 -50.37 -14.52
N GLU A 60 48.24 -49.08 -14.33
CA GLU A 60 46.91 -48.47 -14.53
C GLU A 60 46.56 -48.26 -16.01
N PHE A 61 47.49 -48.62 -16.91
CA PHE A 61 47.38 -48.50 -18.37
C PHE A 61 47.39 -49.89 -19.04
N GLY A 62 46.46 -50.74 -18.59
CA GLY A 62 46.17 -52.03 -19.22
C GLY A 62 47.30 -53.06 -19.06
N ASP A 63 47.74 -53.67 -20.16
CA ASP A 63 48.76 -54.72 -20.18
C ASP A 63 50.18 -54.20 -20.35
N LEU A 64 50.43 -52.89 -20.13
CA LEU A 64 51.75 -52.27 -20.22
C LEU A 64 52.76 -52.97 -19.30
N MET A 65 52.40 -53.19 -18.04
CA MET A 65 53.25 -53.88 -17.06
C MET A 65 53.02 -55.40 -16.99
N LYS A 66 52.41 -56.01 -18.02
CA LYS A 66 52.15 -57.46 -18.04
C LYS A 66 53.39 -58.22 -18.49
N CYS A 67 53.96 -59.03 -17.59
CA CYS A 67 55.17 -59.80 -17.83
C CYS A 67 54.96 -60.98 -18.81
N ARG A 68 56.00 -61.33 -19.58
CA ARG A 68 56.07 -62.59 -20.35
C ARG A 68 56.06 -63.78 -19.38
N LYS A 69 55.44 -64.88 -19.80
CA LYS A 69 55.44 -66.12 -19.01
C LYS A 69 56.54 -67.07 -19.48
N LYS A 70 57.26 -67.68 -18.55
CA LYS A 70 58.21 -68.77 -18.81
C LYS A 70 57.81 -70.04 -18.08
N TRP A 71 58.26 -71.18 -18.60
CA TRP A 71 58.02 -72.49 -18.00
C TRP A 71 59.24 -72.92 -17.18
N GLU A 72 59.08 -73.06 -15.86
CA GLU A 72 60.12 -73.55 -14.96
C GLU A 72 59.83 -74.98 -14.50
N GLY A 73 60.86 -75.84 -14.47
CA GLY A 73 60.79 -77.22 -13.98
C GLY A 73 61.32 -78.30 -14.95
N VAL A 74 61.44 -79.53 -14.46
CA VAL A 74 61.91 -80.69 -15.24
C VAL A 74 60.76 -81.24 -16.11
N TYR A 75 61.10 -81.85 -17.25
CA TYR A 75 60.13 -82.35 -18.25
C TYR A 75 59.05 -83.23 -17.59
N GLY A 76 57.78 -82.80 -17.66
CA GLY A 76 56.62 -83.45 -17.01
C GLY A 76 56.08 -82.74 -15.75
N MET A 77 56.81 -81.78 -15.15
CA MET A 77 56.36 -80.96 -14.00
C MET A 77 56.69 -79.47 -14.18
N ARG A 78 56.45 -78.91 -15.37
CA ARG A 78 56.67 -77.47 -15.59
C ARG A 78 55.50 -76.63 -15.07
N LYS A 79 55.80 -75.52 -14.40
CA LYS A 79 54.81 -74.48 -14.03
C LYS A 79 55.11 -73.20 -14.80
N GLU A 80 54.05 -72.51 -15.19
CA GLU A 80 54.13 -71.21 -15.81
C GLU A 80 54.36 -70.16 -14.72
N VAL A 81 55.45 -69.39 -14.84
CA VAL A 81 55.83 -68.32 -13.91
C VAL A 81 56.14 -67.04 -14.69
N ASP A 82 56.14 -65.89 -14.02
CA ASP A 82 56.54 -64.63 -14.63
C ASP A 82 58.04 -64.64 -14.95
N ASP A 83 58.37 -64.23 -16.16
CA ASP A 83 59.74 -64.09 -16.62
C ASP A 83 60.25 -62.67 -16.35
N LEU A 84 60.72 -62.40 -15.13
CA LEU A 84 61.15 -61.05 -14.76
C LEU A 84 62.29 -60.48 -15.63
N HIS A 85 63.06 -61.33 -16.32
CA HIS A 85 64.08 -60.87 -17.29
C HIS A 85 63.45 -60.20 -18.52
N TYR A 86 62.17 -60.45 -18.81
CA TYR A 86 61.40 -59.79 -19.86
C TYR A 86 61.55 -58.27 -19.81
N PHE A 87 61.54 -57.68 -18.62
CA PHE A 87 61.63 -56.23 -18.45
C PHE A 87 63.00 -55.64 -18.77
N GLN A 88 64.03 -56.47 -18.98
CA GLN A 88 65.38 -56.07 -19.39
C GLN A 88 65.61 -56.29 -20.90
N GLU A 89 64.64 -56.88 -21.60
CA GLU A 89 64.77 -57.26 -23.01
C GLU A 89 64.04 -56.27 -23.96
N ASP A 90 64.48 -56.22 -25.22
CA ASP A 90 63.83 -55.45 -26.30
C ASP A 90 62.36 -55.86 -26.49
N ASP A 91 62.03 -57.12 -26.18
CA ASP A 91 60.67 -57.67 -26.17
C ASP A 91 59.70 -56.90 -25.23
N PHE A 92 60.22 -56.20 -24.21
CA PHE A 92 59.45 -55.29 -23.36
C PHE A 92 59.45 -53.87 -23.92
N LEU A 93 60.63 -53.27 -24.08
CA LEU A 93 60.80 -51.94 -24.69
C LEU A 93 62.06 -51.96 -25.54
N ASP A 94 61.93 -51.63 -26.81
CA ASP A 94 62.99 -51.73 -27.82
C ASP A 94 63.47 -50.32 -28.20
N PRO A 95 64.77 -49.98 -28.04
CA PRO A 95 65.30 -48.66 -28.38
C PRO A 95 65.13 -48.32 -29.88
N GLU A 96 65.03 -49.33 -30.75
CA GLU A 96 64.95 -49.21 -32.21
C GLU A 96 63.52 -49.47 -32.76
N ASP A 97 62.49 -49.47 -31.90
CA ASP A 97 61.08 -49.56 -32.33
C ASP A 97 60.63 -48.32 -33.12
N ASP A 98 59.46 -48.39 -33.77
CA ASP A 98 58.83 -47.26 -34.48
C ASP A 98 58.66 -46.00 -33.59
N LEU A 99 58.62 -46.19 -32.26
CA LEU A 99 58.73 -45.13 -31.27
C LEU A 99 59.96 -45.38 -30.39
N SER A 100 61.05 -44.73 -30.73
CA SER A 100 62.34 -44.84 -30.04
C SER A 100 62.28 -44.33 -28.59
N PHE A 101 63.29 -44.66 -27.78
CA PHE A 101 63.40 -44.11 -26.42
C PHE A 101 63.52 -42.58 -26.41
N ILE A 102 64.11 -42.00 -27.46
CA ILE A 102 64.18 -40.54 -27.64
C ILE A 102 62.77 -39.96 -27.81
N GLU A 103 61.94 -40.54 -28.67
CA GLU A 103 60.56 -40.06 -28.88
C GLU A 103 59.69 -40.24 -27.63
N LEU A 104 59.91 -41.32 -26.87
CA LEU A 104 59.26 -41.51 -25.57
C LEU A 104 59.71 -40.46 -24.54
N GLN A 105 61.01 -40.12 -24.50
CA GLN A 105 61.53 -39.07 -23.62
C GLN A 105 61.05 -37.67 -24.05
N GLN A 106 60.95 -37.39 -25.35
CA GLN A 106 60.36 -36.15 -25.88
C GLN A 106 58.89 -36.04 -25.50
N LYS A 107 58.13 -37.15 -25.63
CA LYS A 107 56.73 -37.19 -25.20
C LYS A 107 56.59 -36.98 -23.69
N ALA A 108 57.49 -37.58 -22.90
CA ALA A 108 57.56 -37.37 -21.47
C ALA A 108 57.83 -35.89 -21.12
N ALA A 109 58.70 -35.21 -21.88
CA ALA A 109 59.02 -33.80 -21.66
C ALA A 109 57.82 -32.89 -21.96
N GLU A 110 57.11 -33.16 -23.05
CA GLU A 110 55.89 -32.46 -23.41
C GLU A 110 54.80 -32.62 -22.33
N GLU A 111 54.53 -33.85 -21.90
CA GLU A 111 53.49 -34.11 -20.89
C GLU A 111 53.91 -33.62 -19.50
N ARG A 112 55.22 -33.59 -19.18
CA ARG A 112 55.72 -33.00 -17.94
C ARG A 112 55.37 -31.52 -17.82
N VAL A 113 55.55 -30.78 -18.92
CA VAL A 113 55.19 -29.37 -18.99
C VAL A 113 53.67 -29.23 -18.86
N LYS A 114 52.90 -29.97 -19.66
CA LYS A 114 51.43 -29.90 -19.63
C LYS A 114 50.84 -30.20 -18.26
N LEU A 115 51.35 -31.22 -17.55
CA LEU A 115 50.95 -31.56 -16.18
C LEU A 115 51.26 -30.44 -15.17
N GLY A 116 52.34 -29.69 -15.42
CA GLY A 116 52.72 -28.54 -14.59
C GLY A 116 51.89 -27.28 -14.86
N LEU A 117 51.19 -27.20 -16.00
CA LEU A 117 50.37 -26.04 -16.35
C LEU A 117 49.07 -26.02 -15.52
N LYS A 118 48.86 -24.90 -14.84
CA LYS A 118 47.65 -24.64 -14.06
C LYS A 118 46.98 -23.37 -14.55
N ASN A 119 45.74 -23.17 -14.12
CA ASN A 119 45.03 -21.91 -14.31
C ASN A 119 44.24 -21.60 -13.04
N ASP A 120 44.90 -21.57 -11.89
CA ASP A 120 44.23 -21.38 -10.60
C ASP A 120 44.46 -19.96 -10.06
N SER A 121 45.65 -19.39 -10.30
CA SER A 121 46.03 -18.03 -9.91
C SER A 121 46.22 -17.06 -11.10
N GLU A 122 46.36 -15.76 -10.82
CA GLU A 122 46.74 -14.77 -11.85
C GLU A 122 48.18 -14.97 -12.33
N GLU A 123 49.07 -15.51 -11.49
CA GLU A 123 50.42 -15.88 -11.89
C GLU A 123 50.40 -17.03 -12.90
N ASP A 124 49.61 -18.07 -12.65
CA ASP A 124 49.44 -19.19 -13.59
C ASP A 124 48.87 -18.72 -14.92
N LYS A 125 47.87 -17.84 -14.88
CA LYS A 125 47.30 -17.23 -16.08
C LYS A 125 48.34 -16.43 -16.87
N ALA A 126 49.21 -15.69 -16.19
CA ALA A 126 50.32 -15.00 -16.85
C ALA A 126 51.30 -15.98 -17.50
N VAL A 127 51.56 -17.14 -16.87
CA VAL A 127 52.38 -18.22 -17.45
C VAL A 127 51.76 -18.74 -18.75
N LEU A 128 50.46 -19.08 -18.73
CA LEU A 128 49.75 -19.56 -19.92
C LEU A 128 49.74 -18.51 -21.05
N LEU A 129 49.50 -17.25 -20.72
CA LEU A 129 49.51 -16.15 -21.70
C LEU A 129 50.89 -15.93 -22.32
N ASN A 130 51.97 -16.12 -21.55
CA ASN A 130 53.33 -16.00 -22.07
C ASN A 130 53.65 -17.16 -23.03
N ILE A 131 53.26 -18.39 -22.68
CA ILE A 131 53.40 -19.56 -23.56
C ILE A 131 52.73 -19.33 -24.93
N LEU A 132 51.53 -18.73 -24.94
CA LEU A 132 50.80 -18.42 -26.19
C LEU A 132 51.42 -17.30 -27.02
N LYS A 133 52.16 -16.38 -26.39
CA LYS A 133 52.72 -15.19 -27.05
C LYS A 133 54.09 -15.45 -27.67
N TYR A 134 54.90 -16.28 -27.01
CA TYR A 134 56.30 -16.51 -27.36
C TYR A 134 56.40 -17.47 -28.54
N ASN A 135 57.31 -17.17 -29.47
CA ASN A 135 57.65 -18.11 -30.53
C ASN A 135 58.31 -19.38 -29.95
N GLU A 136 58.62 -20.34 -30.79
CA GLU A 136 58.97 -21.67 -30.33
C GLU A 136 60.30 -21.71 -29.56
N GLU A 137 61.33 -20.97 -30.02
CA GLU A 137 62.61 -20.85 -29.33
C GLU A 137 62.52 -20.03 -28.03
N GLU A 138 61.75 -18.93 -28.03
CA GLU A 138 61.46 -18.12 -26.84
C GLU A 138 60.66 -18.92 -25.80
N CYS A 139 59.71 -19.75 -26.25
CA CYS A 139 58.88 -20.57 -25.39
C CYS A 139 59.71 -21.66 -24.70
N ARG A 140 60.62 -22.34 -25.42
CA ARG A 140 61.57 -23.29 -24.79
C ARG A 140 62.41 -22.63 -23.70
N ALA A 141 62.98 -21.46 -23.98
CA ALA A 141 63.77 -20.71 -23.00
C ALA A 141 62.92 -20.30 -21.79
N TYR A 142 61.69 -19.84 -22.03
CA TYR A 142 60.76 -19.47 -20.97
C TYR A 142 60.38 -20.66 -20.09
N LEU A 143 60.05 -21.81 -20.69
CA LEU A 143 59.69 -23.03 -19.96
C LEU A 143 60.82 -23.50 -19.05
N ALA A 144 62.08 -23.39 -19.48
CA ALA A 144 63.24 -23.69 -18.62
C ALA A 144 63.35 -22.79 -17.37
N THR A 145 62.83 -21.56 -17.42
CA THR A 145 62.77 -20.69 -16.22
C THR A 145 61.68 -21.11 -15.23
N ARG A 146 60.68 -21.86 -15.70
CA ARG A 146 59.51 -22.27 -14.92
C ARG A 146 59.65 -23.68 -14.38
N ASP A 147 60.20 -24.58 -15.18
CA ASP A 147 60.42 -25.97 -14.80
C ASP A 147 61.90 -26.31 -14.84
N ARG A 148 62.53 -26.30 -13.65
CA ARG A 148 63.96 -26.55 -13.51
C ARG A 148 64.36 -27.96 -13.95
N VAL A 149 63.42 -28.91 -13.95
CA VAL A 149 63.67 -30.28 -14.43
C VAL A 149 64.14 -30.27 -15.87
N LEU A 150 63.56 -29.42 -16.73
CA LEU A 150 63.94 -29.34 -18.15
C LEU A 150 65.43 -29.03 -18.35
N THR A 151 66.00 -28.16 -17.52
CA THR A 151 67.43 -27.80 -17.60
C THR A 151 68.38 -28.91 -17.18
N GLN A 152 67.86 -29.98 -16.57
CA GLN A 152 68.61 -31.15 -16.11
C GLN A 152 68.47 -32.33 -17.07
N VAL A 153 67.54 -32.26 -18.03
CA VAL A 153 67.31 -33.33 -19.02
C VAL A 153 68.52 -33.45 -19.95
N PRO A 154 69.09 -34.66 -20.11
CA PRO A 154 70.14 -34.90 -21.10
C PRO A 154 69.70 -34.47 -22.51
N GLY A 155 70.57 -33.72 -23.19
CA GLY A 155 70.25 -33.14 -24.50
C GLY A 155 69.57 -31.76 -24.47
N TRP A 156 69.29 -31.19 -23.28
CA TRP A 156 68.86 -29.80 -23.15
C TRP A 156 70.02 -28.82 -23.43
N GLU A 157 69.83 -27.88 -24.35
CA GLU A 157 70.84 -26.87 -24.69
C GLU A 157 70.77 -25.68 -23.74
N ALA A 158 71.90 -24.99 -23.51
CA ALA A 158 71.91 -23.76 -22.73
C ALA A 158 71.19 -22.63 -23.49
N SER A 159 70.29 -21.91 -22.81
CA SER A 159 69.64 -20.73 -23.38
C SER A 159 70.68 -19.66 -23.74
N THR A 160 70.45 -18.97 -24.86
CA THR A 160 71.32 -17.90 -25.36
C THR A 160 70.54 -16.59 -25.47
N PRO A 161 71.20 -15.42 -25.39
CA PRO A 161 70.51 -14.13 -25.53
C PRO A 161 69.78 -14.05 -26.89
N ASN A 162 68.52 -13.62 -26.86
CA ASN A 162 67.71 -13.47 -28.07
C ASN A 162 68.25 -12.29 -28.92
N PRO A 163 68.72 -12.52 -30.16
CA PRO A 163 69.28 -11.48 -31.00
C PRO A 163 68.21 -10.60 -31.69
N ASP A 164 66.92 -10.96 -31.63
CA ASP A 164 65.83 -10.18 -32.23
C ASP A 164 65.57 -8.88 -31.44
N ILE A 165 65.43 -7.78 -32.18
CA ILE A 165 65.12 -6.45 -31.63
C ILE A 165 63.65 -6.39 -31.17
N ASN A 166 62.75 -7.17 -31.79
CA ASN A 166 61.34 -7.25 -31.46
C ASN A 166 61.00 -8.45 -30.54
N LYS A 167 62.02 -9.00 -29.88
CA LYS A 167 61.88 -10.14 -28.97
C LYS A 167 60.79 -9.93 -27.93
N LYS A 168 60.02 -10.99 -27.67
CA LYS A 168 59.04 -11.03 -26.57
C LYS A 168 59.64 -11.61 -25.29
N PHE A 169 60.75 -12.33 -25.40
CA PHE A 169 61.51 -12.87 -24.27
C PHE A 169 63.03 -12.70 -24.49
N ASP A 170 63.78 -12.49 -23.40
CA ASP A 170 65.19 -12.08 -23.46
C ASP A 170 66.16 -13.17 -23.94
N GLU A 171 65.73 -14.43 -23.87
CA GLU A 171 66.52 -15.61 -24.21
C GLU A 171 65.80 -16.49 -25.23
N VAL A 172 66.57 -17.26 -25.99
CA VAL A 172 66.10 -18.29 -26.92
C VAL A 172 66.80 -19.61 -26.62
N ASN A 173 66.11 -20.71 -26.85
CA ASN A 173 66.63 -22.05 -26.65
C ASN A 173 66.32 -22.92 -27.89
N LYS A 174 67.35 -23.58 -28.42
CA LYS A 174 67.28 -24.41 -29.63
C LYS A 174 67.25 -25.92 -29.34
N GLY A 175 67.02 -26.30 -28.08
CA GLY A 175 66.97 -27.68 -27.57
C GLY A 175 65.80 -28.51 -28.09
N GLN A 176 65.70 -28.67 -29.41
CA GLN A 176 64.69 -29.47 -30.10
C GLN A 176 64.80 -30.98 -29.81
N LYS A 177 65.94 -31.43 -29.26
CA LYS A 177 66.15 -32.82 -28.86
C LYS A 177 65.24 -33.26 -27.71
N VAL A 178 64.79 -32.32 -26.87
CA VAL A 178 63.94 -32.58 -25.71
C VAL A 178 62.50 -32.11 -25.94
N LEU A 179 62.32 -30.87 -26.38
CA LEU A 179 61.00 -30.33 -26.76
C LEU A 179 61.03 -29.96 -28.24
N THR A 180 60.43 -30.80 -29.08
CA THR A 180 60.34 -30.57 -30.53
C THR A 180 59.44 -29.38 -30.85
N GLU A 181 59.35 -29.00 -32.13
CA GLU A 181 58.39 -27.96 -32.54
C GLU A 181 56.94 -28.40 -32.30
N ASP A 182 56.62 -29.66 -32.62
CA ASP A 182 55.30 -30.24 -32.39
C ASP A 182 54.94 -30.28 -30.90
N SER A 183 55.91 -30.59 -30.03
CA SER A 183 55.68 -30.56 -28.58
C SER A 183 55.37 -29.15 -28.08
N ILE A 184 56.07 -28.12 -28.58
CA ILE A 184 55.76 -26.72 -28.24
C ILE A 184 54.37 -26.33 -28.76
N GLY A 185 54.04 -26.70 -30.00
CA GLY A 185 52.69 -26.52 -30.55
C GLY A 185 51.62 -27.14 -29.65
N SER A 186 51.80 -28.39 -29.24
CA SER A 186 50.85 -29.09 -28.38
C SER A 186 50.77 -28.51 -26.96
N ILE A 187 51.87 -27.98 -26.41
CA ILE A 187 51.86 -27.23 -25.14
C ILE A 187 51.06 -25.93 -25.28
N LYS A 188 51.23 -25.20 -26.39
CA LYS A 188 50.45 -23.98 -26.69
C LYS A 188 48.96 -24.29 -26.82
N GLU A 189 48.59 -25.33 -27.56
CA GLU A 189 47.19 -25.79 -27.67
C GLU A 189 46.58 -26.08 -26.30
N HIS A 190 47.30 -26.80 -25.44
CA HIS A 190 46.82 -27.11 -24.09
C HIS A 190 46.66 -25.85 -23.23
N ALA A 191 47.63 -24.93 -23.28
CA ALA A 191 47.55 -23.65 -22.56
C ALA A 191 46.35 -22.80 -23.02
N ALA A 192 46.10 -22.73 -24.33
CA ALA A 192 44.95 -22.05 -24.91
C ALA A 192 43.63 -22.68 -24.47
N GLN A 193 43.54 -24.00 -24.43
CA GLN A 193 42.37 -24.74 -23.96
C GLN A 193 42.09 -24.43 -22.48
N LEU A 194 43.10 -24.45 -21.62
CA LEU A 194 42.98 -24.11 -20.20
C LEU A 194 42.48 -22.68 -19.97
N ILE A 195 42.96 -21.71 -20.75
CA ILE A 195 42.49 -20.32 -20.68
C ILE A 195 41.01 -20.25 -21.11
N LEU A 196 40.68 -20.76 -22.30
CA LEU A 196 39.33 -20.63 -22.84
C LEU A 196 38.30 -21.35 -21.97
N MET A 197 38.60 -22.57 -21.50
CA MET A 197 37.69 -23.29 -20.61
C MET A 197 37.41 -22.53 -19.31
N LYS A 198 38.43 -21.91 -18.70
CA LYS A 198 38.23 -21.10 -17.49
C LYS A 198 37.39 -19.86 -17.80
N LEU A 199 37.63 -19.19 -18.93
CA LEU A 199 36.82 -18.04 -19.38
C LEU A 199 35.36 -18.42 -19.60
N LEU A 200 35.10 -19.59 -20.19
CA LEU A 200 33.74 -20.10 -20.41
C LEU A 200 33.06 -20.44 -19.08
N LYS A 201 33.71 -21.23 -18.22
CA LYS A 201 33.17 -21.62 -16.90
C LYS A 201 32.86 -20.42 -16.02
N ASN A 202 33.73 -19.39 -16.05
CA ASN A 202 33.59 -18.19 -15.24
C ASN A 202 32.99 -17.00 -15.99
N ALA A 203 32.42 -17.22 -17.17
CA ALA A 203 31.79 -16.14 -17.93
C ALA A 203 30.72 -15.47 -17.04
N PRO A 204 30.62 -14.13 -17.03
CA PRO A 204 29.55 -13.41 -16.34
C PRO A 204 28.26 -13.36 -17.19
N GLN A 205 27.11 -13.14 -16.55
CA GLN A 205 25.78 -13.16 -17.19
C GLN A 205 25.65 -12.24 -18.40
N ASN A 206 26.30 -11.06 -18.37
CA ASN A 206 26.30 -10.11 -19.49
C ASN A 206 27.06 -10.62 -20.73
N LYS A 207 27.67 -11.80 -20.67
CA LYS A 207 28.32 -12.50 -21.79
C LYS A 207 27.51 -13.68 -22.33
N LEU A 208 26.26 -13.88 -21.87
CA LEU A 208 25.39 -14.95 -22.37
C LEU A 208 25.24 -14.94 -23.90
N ASP A 209 25.00 -13.77 -24.49
CA ASP A 209 24.89 -13.62 -25.96
C ASP A 209 26.19 -14.02 -26.69
N ALA A 210 27.36 -13.74 -26.10
CA ALA A 210 28.63 -14.18 -26.65
C ALA A 210 28.82 -15.70 -26.56
N LEU A 211 28.34 -16.35 -25.50
CA LEU A 211 28.33 -17.82 -25.36
C LEU A 211 27.40 -18.47 -26.40
N ASP A 212 26.17 -17.98 -26.53
CA ASP A 212 25.20 -18.48 -27.51
C ASP A 212 25.74 -18.33 -28.94
N LYS A 213 26.34 -17.19 -29.27
CA LYS A 213 26.97 -16.94 -30.57
C LYS A 213 28.21 -17.80 -30.79
N LEU A 214 28.99 -18.08 -29.75
CA LEU A 214 30.13 -19.00 -29.82
C LEU A 214 29.66 -20.44 -30.12
N ILE A 215 28.63 -20.93 -29.43
CA ILE A 215 28.03 -22.25 -29.68
C ILE A 215 27.47 -22.33 -31.10
N LYS A 216 26.75 -21.28 -31.54
CA LYS A 216 26.22 -21.16 -32.89
C LYS A 216 27.33 -21.22 -33.93
N ALA A 217 28.41 -20.47 -33.73
CA ALA A 217 29.57 -20.49 -34.62
C ALA A 217 30.20 -21.88 -34.74
N ILE A 218 30.29 -22.64 -33.64
CA ILE A 218 30.75 -24.03 -33.66
C ILE A 218 29.81 -24.92 -34.48
N ASN A 219 28.48 -24.80 -34.28
CA ASN A 219 27.48 -25.59 -35.00
C ASN A 219 27.47 -25.29 -36.51
N GLU A 220 27.66 -24.03 -36.88
CA GLU A 220 27.72 -23.57 -38.27
C GLU A 220 29.11 -23.74 -38.90
N ASN A 221 30.08 -24.26 -38.15
CA ASN A 221 31.47 -24.40 -38.56
C ASN A 221 32.09 -23.07 -39.04
N ASN A 222 31.75 -21.96 -38.37
CA ASN A 222 32.18 -20.60 -38.70
C ASN A 222 33.29 -20.12 -37.75
N GLU A 223 34.54 -20.28 -38.17
CA GLU A 223 35.73 -19.94 -37.39
C GLU A 223 35.81 -18.45 -37.05
N LEU A 224 35.48 -17.56 -38.00
CA LEU A 224 35.63 -16.12 -37.81
C LEU A 224 34.71 -15.61 -36.69
N ASN A 225 33.48 -16.11 -36.66
CA ASN A 225 32.54 -15.82 -35.57
C ASN A 225 32.98 -16.46 -34.25
N PHE A 226 33.59 -17.65 -34.28
CA PHE A 226 34.12 -18.29 -33.08
C PHE A 226 35.22 -17.42 -32.44
N LEU A 227 36.20 -16.97 -33.24
CA LEU A 227 37.29 -16.09 -32.77
C LEU A 227 36.75 -14.77 -32.22
N GLN A 228 35.79 -14.14 -32.90
CA GLN A 228 35.21 -12.88 -32.44
C GLN A 228 34.49 -13.01 -31.08
N ASN A 229 33.77 -14.12 -30.86
CA ASN A 229 33.09 -14.36 -29.60
C ASN A 229 34.05 -14.81 -28.49
N ALA A 230 35.09 -15.57 -28.80
CA ALA A 230 36.19 -15.86 -27.87
C ALA A 230 36.88 -14.58 -27.39
N LYS A 231 37.15 -13.64 -28.30
CA LYS A 231 37.66 -12.29 -27.96
C LYS A 231 36.71 -11.55 -27.02
N THR A 232 35.40 -11.60 -27.30
CA THR A 232 34.37 -10.96 -26.46
C THR A 232 34.32 -11.55 -25.05
N LEU A 233 34.65 -12.84 -24.90
CA LEU A 233 34.77 -13.54 -23.63
C LEU A 233 36.10 -13.26 -22.90
N GLY A 234 37.04 -12.53 -23.53
CA GLY A 234 38.30 -12.11 -22.95
C GLY A 234 39.52 -12.94 -23.37
N TYR A 235 39.39 -13.79 -24.40
CA TYR A 235 40.52 -14.52 -24.96
C TYR A 235 41.42 -13.57 -25.80
N PRO A 236 42.77 -13.68 -25.74
CA PRO A 236 43.70 -12.73 -26.37
C PRO A 236 43.88 -12.96 -27.89
N VAL A 237 42.79 -12.90 -28.66
CA VAL A 237 42.78 -13.11 -30.13
C VAL A 237 43.59 -12.05 -30.89
N ASP A 238 43.86 -10.88 -30.28
CA ASP A 238 44.64 -9.82 -30.92
C ASP A 238 46.14 -10.15 -31.06
N ASP A 239 46.64 -11.15 -30.33
CA ASP A 239 47.99 -11.70 -30.57
C ASP A 239 47.92 -12.74 -31.71
N PRO A 240 48.73 -12.60 -32.79
CA PRO A 240 48.66 -13.48 -33.94
C PRO A 240 48.93 -14.95 -33.62
N GLN A 241 49.85 -15.25 -32.69
CA GLN A 241 50.15 -16.63 -32.32
C GLN A 241 49.01 -17.22 -31.50
N SER A 242 48.48 -16.47 -30.54
CA SER A 242 47.31 -16.91 -29.78
C SER A 242 46.08 -17.12 -30.66
N SER A 243 45.86 -16.29 -31.69
CA SER A 243 44.77 -16.48 -32.65
C SER A 243 44.97 -17.75 -33.48
N ALA A 244 46.18 -18.00 -33.98
CA ALA A 244 46.49 -19.19 -34.78
C ALA A 244 46.26 -20.48 -33.98
N THR A 245 46.75 -20.54 -32.74
CA THR A 245 46.51 -21.70 -31.84
C THR A 245 45.02 -21.91 -31.57
N LEU A 246 44.24 -20.83 -31.41
CA LEU A 246 42.81 -20.95 -31.20
C LEU A 246 42.06 -21.47 -32.45
N SER A 247 42.53 -21.13 -33.65
CA SER A 247 42.04 -21.68 -34.92
C SER A 247 42.31 -23.19 -35.06
N GLU A 248 43.48 -23.65 -34.62
CA GLU A 248 43.81 -25.09 -34.57
C GLU A 248 42.88 -25.84 -33.61
N ILE A 249 42.63 -25.28 -32.43
CA ILE A 249 41.66 -25.82 -31.47
C ILE A 249 40.24 -25.87 -32.05
N PHE A 250 39.82 -24.86 -32.81
CA PHE A 250 38.52 -24.89 -33.50
C PHE A 250 38.42 -26.04 -34.49
N THR A 251 39.53 -26.39 -35.15
CA THR A 251 39.57 -27.50 -36.10
C THR A 251 39.57 -28.86 -35.39
N ASN A 252 40.40 -29.01 -34.36
CA ASN A 252 40.73 -30.31 -33.77
C ASN A 252 39.92 -30.64 -32.51
N ASN A 253 39.52 -29.64 -31.71
CA ASN A 253 39.03 -29.82 -30.32
C ASN A 253 37.76 -29.00 -29.96
N LYS A 254 36.98 -28.54 -30.94
CA LYS A 254 35.77 -27.70 -30.72
C LYS A 254 34.64 -28.37 -29.90
N SER A 255 34.60 -29.70 -29.81
CA SER A 255 33.53 -30.44 -29.12
C SER A 255 33.50 -30.18 -27.61
N GLU A 256 34.67 -30.23 -26.95
CA GLU A 256 34.76 -30.03 -25.50
C GLU A 256 34.49 -28.57 -25.13
N ILE A 257 34.94 -27.62 -25.96
CA ILE A 257 34.65 -26.19 -25.81
C ILE A 257 33.14 -25.94 -25.89
N LYS A 258 32.48 -26.53 -26.89
CA LYS A 258 31.02 -26.43 -27.04
C LYS A 258 30.31 -26.94 -25.80
N LYS A 259 30.69 -28.10 -25.28
CA LYS A 259 30.08 -28.71 -24.10
C LYS A 259 30.16 -27.77 -22.88
N VAL A 260 31.34 -27.20 -22.60
CA VAL A 260 31.52 -26.26 -21.48
C VAL A 260 30.69 -24.98 -21.66
N ALA A 261 30.63 -24.45 -22.90
CA ALA A 261 29.82 -23.28 -23.21
C ALA A 261 28.31 -23.56 -23.05
N GLU A 262 27.83 -24.74 -23.49
CA GLU A 262 26.43 -25.16 -23.34
C GLU A 262 26.04 -25.36 -21.87
N GLU A 263 26.91 -25.98 -21.06
CA GLU A 263 26.69 -26.14 -19.62
C GLU A 263 26.53 -24.78 -18.93
N ARG A 264 27.42 -23.81 -19.23
CA ARG A 264 27.33 -22.46 -18.67
C ARG A 264 26.08 -21.72 -19.14
N THR A 265 25.73 -21.85 -20.41
CA THR A 265 24.52 -21.24 -20.99
C THR A 265 23.26 -21.79 -20.32
N LYS A 266 23.17 -23.11 -20.11
CA LYS A 266 22.06 -23.76 -19.38
C LYS A 266 21.97 -23.27 -17.93
N GLU A 267 23.11 -23.08 -17.26
CA GLU A 267 23.14 -22.53 -15.90
C GLU A 267 22.53 -21.13 -15.84
N PHE A 268 22.89 -20.26 -16.78
CA PHE A 268 22.33 -18.91 -16.88
C PHE A 268 20.84 -18.89 -17.20
N LYS A 269 20.40 -19.71 -18.14
CA LYS A 269 18.97 -19.84 -18.47
C LYS A 269 18.17 -20.29 -17.26
N HIS A 270 18.70 -21.26 -16.50
CA HIS A 270 18.11 -21.68 -15.23
C HIS A 270 18.00 -20.56 -14.20
N THR A 271 19.10 -19.85 -13.92
CA THR A 271 19.06 -18.74 -12.95
C THR A 271 18.06 -17.65 -13.37
N ASN A 272 17.99 -17.32 -14.66
CA ASN A 272 17.04 -16.34 -15.18
C ASN A 272 15.59 -16.84 -15.08
N ALA A 273 15.33 -18.10 -15.42
CA ALA A 273 14.01 -18.71 -15.30
C ALA A 273 13.50 -18.66 -13.87
N LEU A 274 14.34 -19.03 -12.88
CA LEU A 274 13.97 -18.95 -11.46
C LEU A 274 13.70 -17.51 -11.00
N LYS A 275 14.53 -16.55 -11.43
CA LYS A 275 14.33 -15.13 -11.10
C LYS A 275 13.02 -14.59 -11.68
N ASN A 276 12.74 -14.87 -12.95
CA ASN A 276 11.52 -14.44 -13.62
C ASN A 276 10.29 -15.11 -12.98
N LEU A 277 10.38 -16.39 -12.65
CA LEU A 277 9.33 -17.13 -11.97
C LEU A 277 8.96 -16.48 -10.64
N ASP A 278 9.96 -16.15 -9.81
CA ASP A 278 9.75 -15.51 -8.52
C ASP A 278 9.17 -14.09 -8.67
N GLU A 279 9.58 -13.36 -9.70
CA GLU A 279 9.05 -12.03 -10.01
C GLU A 279 7.57 -12.05 -10.42
N VAL A 280 7.19 -12.98 -11.30
CA VAL A 280 5.78 -13.17 -11.70
C VAL A 280 4.94 -13.55 -10.49
N VAL A 281 5.38 -14.54 -9.71
CA VAL A 281 4.67 -15.03 -8.52
C VAL A 281 4.39 -13.92 -7.50
N ARG A 282 5.34 -13.00 -7.30
CA ARG A 282 5.14 -11.84 -6.41
C ARG A 282 4.10 -10.84 -6.93
N ARG A 283 3.96 -10.71 -8.25
CA ARG A 283 3.06 -9.73 -8.90
C ARG A 283 1.64 -10.24 -9.12
N LEU A 284 1.38 -11.53 -8.92
CA LEU A 284 0.03 -12.09 -9.03
C LEU A 284 -0.93 -11.40 -8.07
N ASP A 285 -2.12 -11.06 -8.54
CA ASP A 285 -3.20 -10.51 -7.72
C ASP A 285 -3.94 -11.62 -6.94
N ASN A 286 -4.67 -11.24 -5.89
CA ASN A 286 -5.37 -12.19 -5.03
C ASN A 286 -6.56 -12.86 -5.76
N GLU A 287 -7.13 -12.22 -6.79
CA GLU A 287 -8.26 -12.77 -7.54
C GLU A 287 -7.83 -13.97 -8.39
N TRP A 288 -6.70 -13.85 -9.09
CA TRP A 288 -6.07 -14.94 -9.81
C TRP A 288 -5.75 -16.09 -8.85
N ILE A 289 -5.12 -15.80 -7.70
CA ILE A 289 -4.74 -16.83 -6.73
C ILE A 289 -5.97 -17.59 -6.22
N LEU A 290 -7.04 -16.88 -5.84
CA LEU A 290 -8.30 -17.50 -5.39
C LEU A 290 -8.96 -18.34 -6.49
N GLY A 291 -8.77 -17.99 -7.76
CA GLY A 291 -9.25 -18.76 -8.91
C GLY A 291 -8.44 -20.02 -9.24
N LYS A 292 -7.31 -20.29 -8.56
CA LYS A 292 -6.41 -21.42 -8.84
C LYS A 292 -6.45 -22.54 -7.79
N LYS A 293 -7.58 -22.74 -7.10
CA LYS A 293 -7.76 -23.83 -6.12
C LYS A 293 -7.24 -25.18 -6.66
N ASP A 294 -7.70 -25.61 -7.83
CA ASP A 294 -7.37 -26.93 -8.39
C ASP A 294 -5.88 -27.09 -8.70
N LEU A 295 -5.18 -26.02 -9.08
CA LEU A 295 -3.74 -26.02 -9.29
C LEU A 295 -3.00 -26.15 -7.96
N LEU A 296 -3.41 -25.39 -6.94
CA LEU A 296 -2.76 -25.39 -5.62
C LEU A 296 -3.02 -26.69 -4.84
N SER A 297 -4.09 -27.41 -5.15
CA SER A 297 -4.41 -28.71 -4.53
C SER A 297 -3.55 -29.88 -5.02
N ILE A 298 -2.74 -29.71 -6.07
CA ILE A 298 -1.86 -30.76 -6.59
C ILE A 298 -0.85 -31.20 -5.52
N ASN A 299 -0.76 -32.49 -5.25
CA ASN A 299 0.22 -32.99 -4.30
C ASN A 299 1.55 -33.28 -5.02
N CYS A 300 2.49 -32.33 -4.93
CA CYS A 300 3.82 -32.43 -5.54
C CYS A 300 4.69 -33.58 -5.00
N SER A 301 4.24 -34.29 -3.95
CA SER A 301 4.91 -35.50 -3.44
C SER A 301 4.46 -36.79 -4.14
N THR A 302 3.32 -36.76 -4.82
CA THR A 302 2.75 -37.92 -5.55
C THR A 302 2.60 -37.67 -7.04
N GLU A 303 2.50 -36.41 -7.46
CA GLU A 303 2.32 -35.98 -8.85
C GLU A 303 3.50 -35.11 -9.31
N GLU A 304 4.69 -35.71 -9.40
CA GLU A 304 5.93 -35.00 -9.71
C GLU A 304 5.81 -34.16 -11.00
N HIS A 305 6.21 -32.89 -10.90
CA HIS A 305 6.29 -31.92 -11.99
C HIS A 305 4.95 -31.51 -12.61
N LEU A 306 3.81 -32.02 -12.12
CA LEU A 306 2.51 -31.67 -12.65
C LEU A 306 2.12 -30.23 -12.31
N PHE A 307 2.44 -29.75 -11.10
CA PHE A 307 2.14 -28.38 -10.69
C PHE A 307 2.89 -27.38 -11.56
N ILE A 308 4.21 -27.53 -11.72
CA ILE A 308 5.01 -26.59 -12.51
C ILE A 308 4.62 -26.63 -13.98
N ALA A 309 4.31 -27.81 -14.53
CA ALA A 309 3.83 -27.96 -15.90
C ALA A 309 2.50 -27.21 -16.11
N ARG A 310 1.54 -27.32 -15.19
CA ARG A 310 0.26 -26.60 -15.28
C ARG A 310 0.39 -25.11 -15.01
N LEU A 311 1.29 -24.71 -14.11
CA LEU A 311 1.56 -23.30 -13.81
C LEU A 311 2.11 -22.57 -15.04
N LEU A 312 3.08 -23.16 -15.73
CA LEU A 312 3.73 -22.57 -16.90
C LEU A 312 2.85 -22.52 -18.16
N ILE A 313 1.70 -23.22 -18.17
CA ILE A 313 0.69 -23.09 -19.24
C ILE A 313 -0.12 -21.79 -19.10
N ASP A 314 -0.20 -21.20 -17.91
CA ASP A 314 -0.95 -19.96 -17.71
C ASP A 314 -0.28 -18.80 -18.47
N PRO A 315 -1.03 -17.97 -19.22
CA PRO A 315 -0.46 -16.88 -20.03
C PRO A 315 0.44 -15.92 -19.26
N LYS A 316 0.24 -15.77 -17.93
CA LYS A 316 1.11 -14.92 -17.10
C LYS A 316 2.56 -15.43 -17.02
N PHE A 317 2.82 -16.68 -17.37
CA PHE A 317 4.13 -17.35 -17.31
C PHE A 317 4.72 -17.69 -18.69
N GLU A 318 4.12 -17.22 -19.79
CA GLU A 318 4.50 -17.60 -21.16
C GLU A 318 5.98 -17.35 -21.54
N HIS A 319 6.65 -16.43 -20.83
CA HIS A 319 8.04 -16.05 -21.06
C HIS A 319 9.04 -16.93 -20.29
N ILE A 320 8.57 -17.96 -19.59
CA ILE A 320 9.39 -18.88 -18.79
C ILE A 320 9.31 -20.26 -19.42
N SER A 321 10.41 -20.72 -20.01
CA SER A 321 10.49 -22.08 -20.54
C SER A 321 10.75 -23.08 -19.43
N ARG A 322 10.03 -24.21 -19.46
CA ARG A 322 10.28 -25.33 -18.57
C ARG A 322 11.67 -25.94 -18.81
N ASP A 323 12.11 -26.00 -20.07
CA ASP A 323 13.42 -26.57 -20.44
C ASP A 323 14.60 -25.78 -19.87
N ASP A 324 14.36 -24.52 -19.49
CA ASP A 324 15.35 -23.68 -18.83
C ASP A 324 15.47 -24.03 -17.34
N ILE A 325 14.49 -24.73 -16.73
CA ILE A 325 14.57 -25.20 -15.35
C ILE A 325 15.29 -26.55 -15.34
N LYS A 326 16.40 -26.64 -14.60
CA LYS A 326 17.15 -27.90 -14.44
C LYS A 326 16.21 -28.97 -13.86
N HIS A 327 16.13 -30.12 -14.53
CA HIS A 327 15.31 -31.26 -14.09
C HIS A 327 15.59 -31.68 -12.64
N SER A 328 16.87 -31.67 -12.22
CA SER A 328 17.28 -31.98 -10.85
C SER A 328 16.75 -30.99 -9.79
N ALA A 329 16.33 -29.79 -10.20
CA ALA A 329 15.81 -28.74 -9.32
C ALA A 329 14.28 -28.59 -9.44
N GLU A 330 13.63 -29.21 -10.42
CA GLU A 330 12.19 -29.02 -10.69
C GLU A 330 11.33 -29.32 -9.45
N THR A 331 11.62 -30.40 -8.73
CA THR A 331 10.86 -30.78 -7.52
C THR A 331 11.00 -29.76 -6.39
N GLU A 332 12.18 -29.20 -6.19
CA GLU A 332 12.42 -28.19 -5.14
C GLU A 332 11.74 -26.87 -5.51
N VAL A 333 11.86 -26.46 -6.77
CA VAL A 333 11.23 -25.24 -7.31
C VAL A 333 9.71 -25.33 -7.23
N GLU A 334 9.13 -26.44 -7.65
CA GLU A 334 7.70 -26.70 -7.56
C GLU A 334 7.18 -26.58 -6.12
N LYS A 335 7.86 -27.21 -5.14
CA LYS A 335 7.49 -27.13 -3.73
C LYS A 335 7.59 -25.72 -3.17
N ASP A 336 8.66 -24.98 -3.47
CA ASP A 336 8.84 -23.60 -3.03
C ASP A 336 7.76 -22.66 -3.59
N ILE A 337 7.50 -22.74 -4.89
CA ILE A 337 6.52 -21.87 -5.54
C ILE A 337 5.10 -22.22 -5.09
N GLN A 338 4.76 -23.51 -4.98
CA GLN A 338 3.46 -23.93 -4.46
C GLN A 338 3.26 -23.41 -3.04
N LYS A 339 4.27 -23.59 -2.17
CA LYS A 339 4.23 -23.08 -0.80
C LYS A 339 3.94 -21.57 -0.76
N LYS A 340 4.71 -20.77 -1.51
CA LYS A 340 4.52 -19.30 -1.59
C LYS A 340 3.11 -18.92 -2.05
N LEU A 341 2.56 -19.62 -3.04
CA LEU A 341 1.20 -19.36 -3.52
C LEU A 341 0.14 -19.78 -2.50
N CYS A 342 0.31 -20.93 -1.83
CA CYS A 342 -0.59 -21.39 -0.77
C CYS A 342 -0.58 -20.43 0.45
N GLU A 343 0.60 -19.94 0.86
CA GLU A 343 0.75 -18.93 1.93
C GLU A 343 0.02 -17.61 1.60
N ARG A 344 -0.11 -17.25 0.31
CA ARG A 344 -0.89 -16.09 -0.14
C ARG A 344 -2.37 -16.39 -0.32
N TYR A 345 -2.70 -17.61 -0.76
CA TYR A 345 -4.08 -18.06 -0.97
C TYR A 345 -4.85 -18.11 0.34
N LEU A 346 -4.28 -18.71 1.39
CA LEU A 346 -4.99 -18.99 2.63
C LEU A 346 -5.51 -17.70 3.32
N PRO A 347 -4.71 -16.64 3.56
CA PRO A 347 -5.24 -15.42 4.17
C PRO A 347 -6.40 -14.82 3.38
N ALA A 348 -6.28 -14.78 2.04
CA ALA A 348 -7.34 -14.26 1.17
C ALA A 348 -8.61 -15.10 1.23
N LYS A 349 -8.47 -16.43 1.26
CA LYS A 349 -9.57 -17.39 1.38
C LYS A 349 -10.28 -17.27 2.74
N LEU A 350 -9.51 -17.22 3.83
CA LEU A 350 -10.04 -17.13 5.19
C LEU A 350 -10.69 -15.77 5.46
N GLU A 351 -10.15 -14.67 4.93
CA GLU A 351 -10.76 -13.34 5.05
C GLU A 351 -12.09 -13.24 4.27
N LYS A 352 -12.17 -13.90 3.10
CA LYS A 352 -13.36 -13.91 2.24
C LYS A 352 -14.45 -14.84 2.77
N ASP A 353 -14.13 -16.10 2.99
CA ASP A 353 -15.12 -17.16 3.23
C ASP A 353 -15.16 -17.58 4.71
N GLY A 354 -14.02 -17.53 5.40
CA GLY A 354 -13.88 -17.88 6.82
C GLY A 354 -14.21 -19.34 7.13
N ILE A 355 -14.60 -19.58 8.38
CA ILE A 355 -15.11 -20.88 8.87
C ILE A 355 -16.56 -20.68 9.32
N GLY A 356 -17.43 -21.59 8.89
CA GLY A 356 -18.87 -21.52 9.16
C GLY A 356 -19.23 -21.94 10.58
N ALA A 357 -18.68 -23.06 11.06
CA ALA A 357 -18.97 -23.59 12.38
C ALA A 357 -18.16 -22.87 13.47
N LEU A 358 -18.84 -22.41 14.52
CA LEU A 358 -18.25 -21.57 15.56
C LEU A 358 -17.20 -22.32 16.38
N ASP A 359 -17.44 -23.59 16.69
CA ASP A 359 -16.52 -24.49 17.38
C ASP A 359 -15.22 -24.71 16.61
N GLN A 360 -15.30 -24.91 15.29
CA GLN A 360 -14.14 -25.06 14.42
C GLN A 360 -13.34 -23.74 14.30
N LEU A 361 -14.05 -22.60 14.18
CA LEU A 361 -13.42 -21.27 14.21
C LEU A 361 -12.68 -21.06 15.55
N GLN A 362 -13.31 -21.37 16.67
CA GLN A 362 -12.70 -21.26 17.99
C GLN A 362 -11.46 -22.17 18.13
N ALA A 363 -11.51 -23.40 17.60
CA ALA A 363 -10.37 -24.31 17.59
C ALA A 363 -9.17 -23.70 16.82
N ALA A 364 -9.41 -23.15 15.64
CA ALA A 364 -8.37 -22.49 14.84
C ALA A 364 -7.76 -21.25 15.55
N LEU A 365 -8.57 -20.49 16.28
CA LEU A 365 -8.11 -19.32 17.02
C LEU A 365 -7.37 -19.66 18.32
N LYS A 366 -7.69 -20.80 18.95
CA LYS A 366 -6.99 -21.32 20.13
C LYS A 366 -5.67 -22.02 19.79
N ALA A 367 -5.43 -22.34 18.52
CA ALA A 367 -4.23 -23.02 18.09
C ALA A 367 -2.96 -22.22 18.46
N THR A 368 -2.05 -22.87 19.18
CA THR A 368 -0.77 -22.29 19.61
C THR A 368 0.42 -22.79 18.78
N THR A 369 0.21 -23.80 17.93
CA THR A 369 1.21 -24.34 17.02
C THR A 369 0.67 -24.43 15.59
N PRO A 370 1.56 -24.40 14.56
CA PRO A 370 1.16 -24.54 13.16
C PRO A 370 0.42 -25.86 12.86
N GLU A 371 0.79 -26.95 13.54
CA GLU A 371 0.16 -28.27 13.37
C GLU A 371 -1.28 -28.24 13.89
N ALA A 372 -1.49 -27.70 15.10
CA ALA A 372 -2.83 -27.55 15.66
C ALA A 372 -3.72 -26.62 14.80
N LEU A 373 -3.13 -25.56 14.22
CA LEU A 373 -3.86 -24.70 13.29
C LEU A 373 -4.19 -25.44 11.98
N THR A 374 -3.25 -26.22 11.45
CA THR A 374 -3.44 -27.03 10.23
C THR A 374 -4.61 -27.99 10.40
N ASP A 375 -4.65 -28.72 11.51
CA ASP A 375 -5.72 -29.68 11.79
C ASP A 375 -7.09 -28.97 11.94
N ALA A 376 -7.13 -27.87 12.68
CA ALA A 376 -8.36 -27.08 12.84
C ALA A 376 -8.85 -26.46 11.51
N LEU A 377 -7.93 -26.00 10.65
CA LEU A 377 -8.28 -25.46 9.34
C LEU A 377 -8.76 -26.54 8.38
N LYS A 378 -8.19 -27.75 8.41
CA LYS A 378 -8.66 -28.87 7.57
C LYS A 378 -10.09 -29.27 7.92
N ASP A 379 -10.42 -29.29 9.20
CA ASP A 379 -11.77 -29.57 9.66
C ASP A 379 -12.76 -28.43 9.29
N GLY A 380 -12.29 -27.18 9.37
CA GLY A 380 -13.11 -25.97 9.12
C GLY A 380 -13.25 -25.52 7.67
N VAL A 381 -12.37 -25.97 6.77
CA VAL A 381 -12.29 -25.53 5.36
C VAL A 381 -12.18 -26.75 4.45
N PRO A 382 -13.32 -27.37 4.06
CA PRO A 382 -13.32 -28.62 3.31
C PRO A 382 -12.70 -28.45 1.91
N ASP A 383 -12.14 -29.53 1.37
CA ASP A 383 -11.50 -29.62 0.05
C ASP A 383 -10.23 -28.75 -0.12
N HIS A 384 -9.55 -28.40 0.96
CA HIS A 384 -8.33 -27.56 0.93
C HIS A 384 -7.13 -28.19 1.63
N ASP A 385 -7.17 -29.48 1.97
CA ASP A 385 -6.15 -30.16 2.79
C ASP A 385 -4.71 -29.92 2.34
N ASN A 386 -4.41 -30.12 1.05
CA ASN A 386 -3.06 -29.91 0.54
C ASN A 386 -2.65 -28.43 0.60
N ILE A 387 -3.56 -27.53 0.23
CA ILE A 387 -3.33 -26.07 0.29
C ILE A 387 -3.03 -25.63 1.73
N ILE A 388 -3.79 -26.16 2.70
CA ILE A 388 -3.59 -25.88 4.12
C ILE A 388 -2.24 -26.43 4.59
N THR A 389 -1.92 -27.69 4.26
CA THR A 389 -0.64 -28.31 4.63
C THR A 389 0.57 -27.56 4.07
N GLN A 390 0.49 -27.03 2.84
CA GLN A 390 1.58 -26.25 2.25
C GLN A 390 1.58 -24.78 2.71
N GLY A 391 0.42 -24.21 3.01
CA GLY A 391 0.25 -22.79 3.26
C GLY A 391 0.31 -22.38 4.73
N VAL A 392 0.18 -23.30 5.69
CA VAL A 392 0.29 -22.98 7.13
C VAL A 392 1.74 -23.08 7.57
N THR A 393 2.29 -21.96 8.06
CA THR A 393 3.65 -21.90 8.58
C THR A 393 3.70 -21.17 9.92
N LYS A 394 4.82 -21.33 10.63
CA LYS A 394 5.05 -20.63 11.90
C LYS A 394 4.99 -19.11 11.74
N ASP A 395 5.46 -18.60 10.60
CA ASP A 395 5.58 -17.16 10.36
C ASP A 395 4.23 -16.51 10.00
N ASN A 396 3.30 -17.26 9.40
CA ASN A 396 2.00 -16.74 8.97
C ASN A 396 0.81 -17.15 9.86
N MET A 397 1.00 -18.04 10.84
CA MET A 397 -0.05 -18.55 11.74
C MET A 397 -0.93 -17.43 12.30
N VAL A 398 -0.31 -16.38 12.85
CA VAL A 398 -1.03 -15.23 13.42
C VAL A 398 -1.78 -14.44 12.35
N SER A 399 -1.21 -14.29 11.15
CA SER A 399 -1.86 -13.61 10.02
C SER A 399 -3.11 -14.36 9.56
N LEU A 400 -3.07 -15.70 9.55
CA LEU A 400 -4.24 -16.55 9.24
C LEU A 400 -5.34 -16.41 10.31
N GLN A 401 -4.96 -16.41 11.58
CA GLN A 401 -5.91 -16.15 12.68
C GLN A 401 -6.52 -14.75 12.60
N VAL A 402 -5.73 -13.73 12.25
CA VAL A 402 -6.23 -12.37 12.01
C VAL A 402 -7.19 -12.32 10.82
N ALA A 403 -6.93 -13.05 9.73
CA ALA A 403 -7.85 -13.16 8.59
C ALA A 403 -9.20 -13.80 8.99
N LEU A 404 -9.17 -14.84 9.83
CA LEU A 404 -10.37 -15.44 10.42
C LEU A 404 -11.15 -14.44 11.29
N LEU A 405 -10.45 -13.67 12.13
CA LEU A 405 -11.08 -12.63 12.94
C LEU A 405 -11.73 -11.55 12.07
N LYS A 406 -11.06 -11.08 11.01
CA LYS A 406 -11.66 -10.14 10.06
C LYS A 406 -12.94 -10.70 9.44
N ASN A 407 -12.95 -11.97 9.02
CA ASN A 407 -14.17 -12.59 8.51
C ASN A 407 -15.27 -12.65 9.58
N HIS A 408 -14.92 -13.00 10.82
CA HIS A 408 -15.88 -13.03 11.92
C HIS A 408 -16.46 -11.65 12.23
N ILE A 409 -15.66 -10.58 12.16
CA ILE A 409 -16.12 -9.19 12.34
C ILE A 409 -17.27 -8.85 11.38
N LYS A 410 -17.28 -9.40 10.15
CA LYS A 410 -18.37 -9.22 9.17
C LYS A 410 -19.72 -9.79 9.62
N LYS A 411 -19.72 -10.66 10.63
CA LYS A 411 -20.90 -11.34 11.17
C LYS A 411 -21.37 -10.76 12.51
N LEU A 412 -20.64 -9.78 13.06
CA LEU A 412 -20.97 -9.17 14.36
C LEU A 412 -22.15 -8.21 14.25
N ASN A 413 -22.89 -8.08 15.35
CA ASN A 413 -23.99 -7.13 15.43
C ASN A 413 -23.49 -5.67 15.63
N PRO A 414 -24.34 -4.65 15.40
CA PRO A 414 -23.91 -3.24 15.48
C PRO A 414 -23.32 -2.82 16.83
N ASP A 415 -23.80 -3.37 17.95
CA ASP A 415 -23.33 -3.01 19.30
C ASP A 415 -21.95 -3.61 19.60
N GLN A 416 -21.71 -4.84 19.15
CA GLN A 416 -20.40 -5.47 19.21
C GLN A 416 -19.38 -4.72 18.35
N LEU A 417 -19.77 -4.32 17.13
CA LEU A 417 -18.95 -3.53 16.23
C LEU A 417 -18.59 -2.17 16.85
N ASP A 418 -19.57 -1.43 17.39
CA ASP A 418 -19.34 -0.15 18.08
C ASP A 418 -18.39 -0.31 19.27
N SER A 419 -18.57 -1.37 20.05
CA SER A 419 -17.72 -1.69 21.18
C SER A 419 -16.26 -1.90 20.76
N LEU A 420 -16.02 -2.64 19.67
CA LEU A 420 -14.68 -2.89 19.12
C LEU A 420 -14.03 -1.60 18.58
N VAL A 421 -14.80 -0.77 17.88
CA VAL A 421 -14.32 0.51 17.34
C VAL A 421 -13.89 1.46 18.47
N LYS A 422 -14.70 1.55 19.54
CA LYS A 422 -14.45 2.44 20.70
C LYS A 422 -13.40 1.93 21.69
N ALA A 423 -12.89 0.71 21.53
CA ALA A 423 -11.88 0.17 22.44
C ALA A 423 -10.64 1.09 22.50
N SER A 424 -10.24 1.53 23.68
CA SER A 424 -9.19 2.55 23.85
C SER A 424 -7.77 1.99 23.68
N ASN A 425 -7.56 0.70 23.94
CA ASN A 425 -6.26 0.04 23.92
C ASN A 425 -6.40 -1.44 23.51
N LEU A 426 -5.25 -2.11 23.31
CA LEU A 426 -5.19 -3.52 22.89
C LEU A 426 -5.90 -4.46 23.86
N GLN A 427 -5.74 -4.28 25.17
CA GLN A 427 -6.33 -5.17 26.16
C GLN A 427 -7.86 -5.09 26.12
N GLU A 428 -8.40 -3.87 26.06
CA GLU A 428 -9.84 -3.65 25.93
C GLU A 428 -10.39 -4.26 24.63
N PHE A 429 -9.65 -4.12 23.53
CA PHE A 429 -10.03 -4.73 22.25
C PHE A 429 -10.04 -6.26 22.34
N LYS A 430 -9.01 -6.88 22.92
CA LYS A 430 -8.94 -8.33 23.13
C LYS A 430 -10.13 -8.83 23.96
N THR A 431 -10.43 -8.18 25.08
CA THR A 431 -11.57 -8.55 25.93
C THR A 431 -12.89 -8.48 25.16
N LYS A 432 -13.13 -7.40 24.42
CA LYS A 432 -14.36 -7.24 23.63
C LYS A 432 -14.46 -8.24 22.48
N MET A 433 -13.37 -8.51 21.79
CA MET A 433 -13.34 -9.50 20.71
C MET A 433 -13.53 -10.92 21.26
N ALA A 434 -12.89 -11.25 22.39
CA ALA A 434 -13.05 -12.54 23.06
C ALA A 434 -14.50 -12.76 23.52
N LEU A 435 -15.16 -11.74 24.05
CA LEU A 435 -16.59 -11.78 24.37
C LEU A 435 -17.47 -11.98 23.13
N ALA A 436 -17.11 -11.38 22.00
CA ALA A 436 -17.89 -11.50 20.77
C ALA A 436 -17.81 -12.91 20.15
N ILE A 437 -16.66 -13.57 20.26
CA ILE A 437 -16.40 -14.88 19.63
C ILE A 437 -16.48 -16.07 20.59
N GLY A 438 -16.42 -15.83 21.91
CA GLY A 438 -16.44 -16.88 22.94
C GLY A 438 -15.11 -17.60 23.15
N THR A 439 -13.99 -17.02 22.72
CA THR A 439 -12.64 -17.55 22.95
C THR A 439 -11.60 -16.43 23.09
N ASP A 440 -10.53 -16.69 23.86
CA ASP A 440 -9.41 -15.76 24.00
C ASP A 440 -8.69 -15.54 22.66
N VAL A 441 -8.18 -14.32 22.48
CA VAL A 441 -7.48 -13.85 21.26
C VAL A 441 -6.13 -13.21 21.59
N ASP A 442 -5.36 -13.89 22.45
CA ASP A 442 -4.11 -13.36 23.00
C ASP A 442 -3.00 -13.14 21.96
N PHE A 443 -3.08 -13.83 20.81
CA PHE A 443 -2.15 -13.68 19.69
C PHE A 443 -2.21 -12.29 19.02
N ILE A 444 -3.26 -11.50 19.25
CA ILE A 444 -3.37 -10.13 18.71
C ILE A 444 -2.31 -9.23 19.35
N LYS A 445 -1.64 -8.43 18.52
CA LYS A 445 -0.63 -7.43 18.90
C LYS A 445 -1.10 -6.03 18.48
N ASP A 446 -0.47 -4.99 19.02
CA ASP A 446 -0.77 -3.59 18.66
C ASP A 446 -0.69 -3.33 17.15
N THR A 447 0.22 -4.01 16.46
CA THR A 447 0.37 -3.93 14.99
C THR A 447 -0.86 -4.39 14.21
N HIS A 448 -1.71 -5.26 14.77
CA HIS A 448 -2.91 -5.77 14.11
C HIS A 448 -4.15 -4.91 14.39
N LEU A 449 -4.11 -4.11 15.45
CA LEU A 449 -5.24 -3.34 15.94
C LEU A 449 -5.80 -2.35 14.90
N PRO A 450 -4.98 -1.62 14.12
CA PRO A 450 -5.50 -0.71 13.09
C PRO A 450 -6.37 -1.43 12.05
N ALA A 451 -5.88 -2.55 11.52
CA ALA A 451 -6.58 -3.32 10.47
C ALA A 451 -7.88 -3.96 10.99
N LEU A 452 -7.87 -4.51 12.21
CA LEU A 452 -9.08 -5.11 12.82
C LEU A 452 -10.12 -4.04 13.16
N LYS A 453 -9.70 -2.89 13.70
CA LYS A 453 -10.61 -1.77 13.93
C LYS A 453 -11.13 -1.15 12.65
N GLU A 454 -10.33 -1.14 11.59
CA GLU A 454 -10.77 -0.70 10.27
C GLU A 454 -11.87 -1.60 9.72
N GLU A 455 -11.66 -2.92 9.75
CA GLU A 455 -12.71 -3.87 9.38
C GLU A 455 -13.98 -3.64 10.23
N ALA A 456 -13.84 -3.47 11.56
CA ALA A 456 -14.99 -3.20 12.42
C ALA A 456 -15.71 -1.89 12.06
N ARG A 457 -15.00 -0.82 11.71
CA ARG A 457 -15.61 0.45 11.24
C ARG A 457 -16.35 0.28 9.92
N ILE A 458 -15.75 -0.45 8.97
CA ILE A 458 -16.36 -0.72 7.66
C ILE A 458 -17.67 -1.50 7.85
N GLN A 459 -17.65 -2.54 8.69
CA GLN A 459 -18.85 -3.32 8.97
C GLN A 459 -19.88 -2.53 9.79
N GLN A 460 -19.45 -1.66 10.71
CA GLN A 460 -20.35 -0.77 11.44
C GLN A 460 -21.06 0.20 10.49
N PHE A 461 -20.32 0.79 9.55
CA PHE A 461 -20.88 1.69 8.53
C PHE A 461 -21.83 0.93 7.59
N LYS A 462 -21.40 -0.24 7.10
CA LYS A 462 -22.23 -1.12 6.26
C LYS A 462 -23.55 -1.42 6.96
N ALA A 463 -23.53 -1.90 8.20
CA ALA A 463 -24.73 -2.20 8.97
C ALA A 463 -25.65 -0.98 9.14
N LEU A 464 -25.08 0.22 9.28
CA LEU A 464 -25.83 1.46 9.41
C LEU A 464 -26.54 1.83 8.10
N VAL A 465 -25.83 1.75 6.96
CA VAL A 465 -26.42 2.14 5.67
C VAL A 465 -27.28 1.05 5.06
N THR A 466 -27.08 -0.24 5.42
CA THR A 466 -27.94 -1.34 4.99
C THR A 466 -29.11 -1.61 5.94
N ALA A 467 -29.25 -0.85 7.02
CA ALA A 467 -30.41 -0.95 7.90
C ALA A 467 -31.71 -0.66 7.12
N PRO A 468 -32.85 -1.29 7.45
CA PRO A 468 -34.12 -1.05 6.75
C PRO A 468 -34.56 0.42 6.71
N SER A 469 -34.13 1.23 7.69
CA SER A 469 -34.38 2.68 7.73
C SER A 469 -33.57 3.50 6.73
N ALA A 470 -32.44 2.98 6.24
CA ALA A 470 -31.52 3.65 5.32
C ALA A 470 -31.52 3.04 3.91
N ALA A 471 -31.61 1.71 3.80
CA ALA A 471 -31.55 0.96 2.55
C ALA A 471 -32.92 0.43 2.13
N ARG A 472 -33.77 1.30 1.56
CA ARG A 472 -35.10 0.94 1.04
C ARG A 472 -35.08 -0.31 0.16
N PHE A 473 -34.04 -0.46 -0.67
CA PHE A 473 -33.93 -1.55 -1.64
C PHE A 473 -32.99 -2.69 -1.20
N GLY A 474 -32.66 -2.79 0.09
CA GLY A 474 -31.80 -3.86 0.64
C GLY A 474 -30.30 -3.61 0.50
N GLU A 475 -29.48 -4.64 0.67
CA GLU A 475 -28.02 -4.51 0.89
C GLU A 475 -27.25 -3.79 -0.23
N LYS A 476 -27.75 -3.86 -1.48
CA LYS A 476 -27.13 -3.20 -2.64
C LYS A 476 -27.53 -1.71 -2.78
N THR A 477 -28.33 -1.16 -1.87
CA THR A 477 -28.83 0.23 -2.02
C THR A 477 -27.70 1.26 -2.03
N HIS A 478 -26.70 1.07 -1.15
CA HIS A 478 -25.65 2.05 -0.86
C HIS A 478 -24.24 1.45 -1.03
N GLU A 479 -24.05 0.59 -2.03
CA GLU A 479 -22.78 -0.11 -2.28
C GLU A 479 -21.65 0.86 -2.65
N GLN A 480 -21.95 1.90 -3.44
CA GLN A 480 -20.99 2.91 -3.85
C GLN A 480 -20.64 3.83 -2.68
N LEU A 481 -21.62 4.16 -1.83
CA LEU A 481 -21.34 4.89 -0.59
C LEU A 481 -20.40 4.12 0.35
N ILE A 482 -20.60 2.80 0.50
CA ILE A 482 -19.68 1.94 1.28
C ILE A 482 -18.29 1.96 0.64
N ALA A 483 -18.19 1.86 -0.69
CA ALA A 483 -16.91 1.90 -1.40
C ALA A 483 -16.18 3.24 -1.22
N VAL A 484 -16.91 4.37 -1.20
CA VAL A 484 -16.34 5.69 -0.90
C VAL A 484 -15.90 5.77 0.55
N PHE A 485 -16.71 5.29 1.50
CA PHE A 485 -16.37 5.28 2.94
C PHE A 485 -15.06 4.55 3.22
N ASN A 486 -14.83 3.41 2.56
CA ASN A 486 -13.60 2.61 2.69
C ASN A 486 -12.34 3.35 2.22
N LYS A 487 -12.49 4.36 1.36
CA LYS A 487 -11.39 5.19 0.88
C LYS A 487 -11.14 6.42 1.76
N LEU A 488 -12.05 6.77 2.67
CA LEU A 488 -11.92 7.98 3.49
C LEU A 488 -10.78 7.87 4.52
N PRO A 489 -10.13 8.99 4.87
CA PRO A 489 -9.20 9.03 6.00
C PRO A 489 -9.85 8.55 7.30
N HIS A 490 -9.05 7.94 8.18
CA HIS A 490 -9.51 7.38 9.45
C HIS A 490 -10.39 8.34 10.27
N GLU A 491 -9.96 9.59 10.44
CA GLU A 491 -10.72 10.59 11.20
C GLU A 491 -12.09 10.93 10.57
N LYS A 492 -12.18 10.89 9.24
CA LYS A 492 -13.42 11.16 8.51
C LYS A 492 -14.40 10.00 8.64
N GLN A 493 -13.90 8.76 8.59
CA GLN A 493 -14.72 7.57 8.88
C GLN A 493 -15.35 7.67 10.27
N LEU A 494 -14.56 8.02 11.30
CA LEU A 494 -15.05 8.18 12.67
C LEU A 494 -16.10 9.31 12.77
N LYS A 495 -15.83 10.48 12.18
CA LYS A 495 -16.78 11.61 12.19
C LYS A 495 -18.13 11.25 11.54
N LEU A 496 -18.14 10.43 10.48
CA LEU A 496 -19.38 9.97 9.86
C LEU A 496 -20.14 8.97 10.73
N LEU A 497 -19.42 8.05 11.41
CA LEU A 497 -20.03 7.10 12.34
C LEU A 497 -20.62 7.79 13.59
N GLU A 498 -20.02 8.89 14.04
CA GLU A 498 -20.51 9.72 15.15
C GLU A 498 -21.73 10.58 14.76
N ASN A 499 -21.74 11.14 13.54
CA ASN A 499 -22.78 12.07 13.07
C ASN A 499 -23.78 11.38 12.13
N LYS A 500 -24.47 10.37 12.65
CA LYS A 500 -25.42 9.54 11.87
C LYS A 500 -26.57 10.36 11.25
N GLU A 501 -26.91 11.49 11.87
CA GLU A 501 -27.91 12.46 11.40
C GLU A 501 -27.59 13.03 10.00
N ASN A 502 -26.32 12.96 9.56
CA ASN A 502 -25.91 13.46 8.25
C ASN A 502 -26.18 12.47 7.10
N LEU A 503 -26.38 11.17 7.38
CA LEU A 503 -26.56 10.16 6.33
C LEU A 503 -27.73 10.45 5.37
N PRO A 504 -28.93 10.87 5.85
CA PRO A 504 -30.04 11.19 4.96
C PRO A 504 -29.72 12.25 3.90
N PHE A 505 -28.85 13.22 4.22
CA PHE A 505 -28.40 14.24 3.27
C PHE A 505 -27.45 13.66 2.22
N ILE A 506 -26.62 12.68 2.61
CA ILE A 506 -25.71 11.99 1.70
C ILE A 506 -26.49 11.08 0.73
N PHE A 507 -27.51 10.37 1.21
CA PHE A 507 -28.35 9.49 0.38
C PHE A 507 -29.16 10.24 -0.68
N LYS A 508 -29.48 11.51 -0.43
CA LYS A 508 -30.33 12.36 -1.29
C LYS A 508 -29.53 13.40 -2.07
N ALA A 509 -28.21 13.42 -1.94
CA ALA A 509 -27.37 14.41 -2.60
C ALA A 509 -27.25 14.12 -4.10
N ASN A 510 -27.69 15.08 -4.90
CA ASN A 510 -27.54 15.07 -6.36
C ASN A 510 -26.40 15.99 -6.85
N ASP A 511 -25.70 16.64 -5.92
CA ASP A 511 -24.61 17.57 -6.19
C ASP A 511 -23.29 17.06 -5.58
N LYS A 512 -22.23 17.12 -6.39
CA LYS A 512 -20.87 16.76 -5.99
C LYS A 512 -20.37 17.59 -4.80
N ASP A 513 -20.67 18.87 -4.75
CA ASP A 513 -20.18 19.77 -3.69
C ASP A 513 -20.83 19.44 -2.34
N VAL A 514 -22.10 19.02 -2.35
CA VAL A 514 -22.81 18.54 -1.16
C VAL A 514 -22.16 17.25 -0.64
N LEU A 515 -21.88 16.28 -1.52
CA LEU A 515 -21.17 15.06 -1.14
C LEU A 515 -19.76 15.37 -0.60
N GLN A 516 -19.03 16.29 -1.23
CA GLN A 516 -17.70 16.70 -0.78
C GLN A 516 -17.71 17.44 0.56
N PHE A 517 -18.78 18.15 0.88
CA PHE A 517 -18.93 18.80 2.19
C PHE A 517 -18.95 17.76 3.32
N TYR A 518 -19.75 16.69 3.17
CA TYR A 518 -19.87 15.64 4.18
C TYR A 518 -18.71 14.64 4.17
N LEU A 519 -18.34 14.12 2.98
CA LEU A 519 -17.36 13.04 2.83
C LEU A 519 -15.92 13.56 2.73
N GLY A 520 -15.73 14.81 2.30
CA GLY A 520 -14.43 15.40 2.01
C GLY A 520 -14.02 15.28 0.54
N LYS A 521 -12.86 15.87 0.22
CA LYS A 521 -12.32 15.92 -1.16
C LYS A 521 -11.27 14.86 -1.45
N LYS A 522 -10.60 14.34 -0.41
CA LYS A 522 -9.41 13.50 -0.53
C LYS A 522 -9.58 12.15 0.16
N ASP A 523 -9.01 11.12 -0.44
CA ASP A 523 -8.93 9.76 0.12
C ASP A 523 -7.82 9.64 1.19
N SER A 524 -7.66 8.45 1.76
CA SER A 524 -6.64 8.12 2.77
C SER A 524 -5.19 8.28 2.27
N LEU A 525 -4.96 8.33 0.95
CA LEU A 525 -3.66 8.54 0.31
C LEU A 525 -3.48 9.98 -0.19
N GLY A 526 -4.44 10.88 0.04
CA GLY A 526 -4.41 12.27 -0.40
C GLY A 526 -4.80 12.50 -1.87
N LYS A 527 -5.31 11.48 -2.58
CA LYS A 527 -5.84 11.59 -3.95
C LYS A 527 -7.28 12.11 -3.92
N ASP A 528 -7.73 12.74 -5.01
CA ASP A 528 -9.12 13.21 -5.10
C ASP A 528 -10.11 12.05 -5.09
N LEU A 529 -11.17 12.18 -4.30
CA LEU A 529 -12.27 11.22 -4.27
C LEU A 529 -13.14 11.39 -5.52
N ASP A 530 -13.33 10.29 -6.23
CA ASP A 530 -14.32 10.19 -7.30
C ASP A 530 -15.70 9.90 -6.71
N MET A 531 -16.64 10.83 -6.91
CA MET A 531 -18.01 10.76 -6.41
C MET A 531 -19.02 10.38 -7.50
N THR A 532 -18.56 10.12 -8.73
CA THR A 532 -19.44 9.92 -9.90
C THR A 532 -20.37 8.72 -9.69
N ALA A 533 -19.81 7.57 -9.31
CA ALA A 533 -20.60 6.36 -9.05
C ALA A 533 -21.60 6.53 -7.89
N LEU A 534 -21.26 7.33 -6.87
CA LEU A 534 -22.17 7.62 -5.76
C LEU A 534 -23.32 8.55 -6.18
N LEU A 535 -23.06 9.55 -7.04
CA LEU A 535 -24.12 10.38 -7.60
C LEU A 535 -25.07 9.57 -8.48
N GLU A 536 -24.53 8.65 -9.28
CA GLU A 536 -25.33 7.73 -10.10
C GLU A 536 -26.16 6.78 -9.23
N GLU A 537 -25.59 6.24 -8.13
CA GLU A 537 -26.32 5.44 -7.14
C GLU A 537 -27.47 6.24 -6.51
N ASN A 538 -27.21 7.46 -6.02
CA ASN A 538 -28.24 8.32 -5.41
C ASN A 538 -29.36 8.66 -6.40
N LYS A 539 -29.01 8.99 -7.65
CA LYS A 539 -30.00 9.26 -8.70
C LYS A 539 -30.84 8.01 -8.99
N ARG A 540 -30.19 6.86 -9.20
CA ARG A 540 -30.87 5.59 -9.43
C ARG A 540 -31.79 5.22 -8.26
N ASN A 541 -31.36 5.45 -7.02
CA ASN A 541 -32.21 5.24 -5.85
C ASN A 541 -33.45 6.13 -5.93
N ALA A 542 -33.31 7.43 -6.21
CA ALA A 542 -34.42 8.35 -6.37
C ALA A 542 -35.38 7.97 -7.53
N ASP A 543 -34.86 7.49 -8.66
CA ASP A 543 -35.68 7.05 -9.81
C ASP A 543 -36.56 5.85 -9.44
N PHE A 544 -35.99 4.83 -8.79
CA PHE A 544 -36.74 3.65 -8.38
C PHE A 544 -37.71 3.93 -7.23
N GLN A 545 -37.46 4.98 -6.43
CA GLN A 545 -38.36 5.37 -5.36
C GLN A 545 -39.74 5.79 -5.86
N GLN A 546 -39.86 6.20 -7.14
CA GLN A 546 -41.09 6.71 -7.74
C GLN A 546 -42.09 5.62 -8.17
N LEU A 547 -41.71 4.34 -8.12
CA LEU A 547 -42.57 3.22 -8.54
C LEU A 547 -43.70 2.94 -7.52
N HIS A 548 -44.93 2.81 -8.00
CA HIS A 548 -46.17 2.65 -7.20
C HIS A 548 -46.34 1.26 -6.54
N ASN A 549 -45.27 0.46 -6.47
CA ASN A 549 -45.25 -0.82 -5.78
C ASN A 549 -43.86 -1.04 -5.16
N ALA A 550 -43.77 -0.98 -3.83
CA ALA A 550 -42.49 -1.03 -3.10
C ALA A 550 -41.73 -2.34 -3.27
N ALA A 551 -42.43 -3.48 -3.31
CA ALA A 551 -41.82 -4.79 -3.49
C ALA A 551 -41.25 -4.96 -4.91
N LEU A 552 -41.98 -4.49 -5.92
CA LEU A 552 -41.50 -4.47 -7.30
C LEU A 552 -40.28 -3.56 -7.44
N ALA A 553 -40.31 -2.35 -6.88
CA ALA A 553 -39.19 -1.42 -6.91
C ALA A 553 -37.91 -2.04 -6.33
N LYS A 554 -38.04 -2.72 -5.18
CA LYS A 554 -36.94 -3.45 -4.53
C LYS A 554 -36.38 -4.55 -5.42
N HIS A 555 -37.24 -5.37 -6.03
CA HIS A 555 -36.79 -6.45 -6.92
C HIS A 555 -36.04 -5.92 -8.14
N LEU A 556 -36.61 -4.92 -8.82
CA LEU A 556 -35.98 -4.32 -10.00
C LEU A 556 -34.64 -3.64 -9.65
N TYR A 557 -34.54 -3.00 -8.48
CA TYR A 557 -33.30 -2.37 -8.04
C TYR A 557 -32.18 -3.40 -7.79
N GLN A 558 -32.52 -4.56 -7.23
CA GLN A 558 -31.55 -5.63 -6.91
C GLN A 558 -31.18 -6.52 -8.11
N TYR A 559 -31.91 -6.41 -9.22
CA TYR A 559 -31.71 -7.22 -10.42
C TYR A 559 -30.29 -7.06 -10.98
N THR A 560 -29.76 -8.16 -11.54
CA THR A 560 -28.43 -8.20 -12.15
C THR A 560 -28.55 -8.70 -13.58
N PRO A 561 -28.09 -7.93 -14.59
CA PRO A 561 -27.36 -6.65 -14.50
C PRO A 561 -28.19 -5.46 -13.98
N PRO A 562 -27.57 -4.38 -13.46
CA PRO A 562 -28.28 -3.24 -12.88
C PRO A 562 -29.19 -2.53 -13.90
N ILE A 563 -30.46 -2.35 -13.54
CA ILE A 563 -31.44 -1.61 -14.35
C ILE A 563 -31.34 -0.10 -14.06
N THR A 564 -31.46 0.73 -15.09
CA THR A 564 -31.65 2.19 -14.98
C THR A 564 -32.99 2.59 -15.55
N LEU A 565 -33.66 3.56 -14.92
CA LEU A 565 -34.97 4.04 -15.31
C LEU A 565 -34.94 5.56 -15.51
N ASN A 566 -35.78 6.07 -16.39
CA ASN A 566 -36.08 7.49 -16.55
C ASN A 566 -37.56 7.76 -16.26
N ASP A 567 -37.92 9.03 -16.15
CA ASP A 567 -39.28 9.47 -15.80
C ASP A 567 -40.38 8.85 -16.69
N GLN A 568 -40.12 8.72 -18.00
CA GLN A 568 -41.10 8.14 -18.93
C GLN A 568 -41.26 6.62 -18.73
N GLN A 569 -40.16 5.90 -18.48
CA GLN A 569 -40.20 4.48 -18.17
C GLN A 569 -40.95 4.23 -16.85
N ILE A 570 -40.68 5.03 -15.82
CA ILE A 570 -41.36 4.99 -14.53
C ILE A 570 -42.87 5.23 -14.72
N LYS A 571 -43.23 6.26 -15.49
CA LYS A 571 -44.63 6.57 -15.81
C LYS A 571 -45.35 5.38 -16.46
N ASN A 572 -44.75 4.78 -17.49
CA ASN A 572 -45.33 3.63 -18.19
C ASN A 572 -45.51 2.41 -17.25
N ILE A 573 -44.56 2.19 -16.33
CA ILE A 573 -44.68 1.11 -15.33
C ILE A 573 -45.82 1.41 -14.35
N ASN A 574 -45.92 2.65 -13.87
CA ASN A 574 -46.99 3.05 -12.95
C ASN A 574 -48.38 3.02 -13.62
N GLU A 575 -48.48 3.32 -14.92
CA GLU A 575 -49.71 3.21 -15.71
C GLU A 575 -50.16 1.74 -15.85
N VAL A 576 -49.25 0.80 -16.11
CA VAL A 576 -49.63 -0.62 -16.15
C VAL A 576 -50.01 -1.15 -14.77
N LEU A 577 -49.37 -0.69 -13.69
CA LEU A 577 -49.79 -1.01 -12.32
C LEU A 577 -51.18 -0.42 -12.01
N LEU A 578 -51.53 0.74 -12.58
CA LEU A 578 -52.89 1.28 -12.47
C LEU A 578 -53.89 0.44 -13.31
N ALA A 579 -53.49 -0.11 -14.46
CA ALA A 579 -54.40 -0.91 -15.28
C ALA A 579 -54.59 -2.36 -14.76
N GLN A 580 -53.54 -2.96 -14.21
CA GLN A 580 -53.51 -4.36 -13.77
C GLN A 580 -53.65 -4.43 -12.23
N ARG A 581 -54.90 -4.57 -11.77
CA ARG A 581 -55.26 -4.54 -10.35
C ARG A 581 -55.06 -5.90 -9.67
N ASP A 582 -55.38 -6.99 -10.37
CA ASP A 582 -55.34 -8.34 -9.81
C ASP A 582 -54.08 -9.07 -10.28
N LEU A 583 -53.03 -9.03 -9.46
CA LEU A 583 -51.75 -9.71 -9.76
C LEU A 583 -51.75 -11.19 -9.36
N ASP A 584 -52.87 -11.75 -8.89
CA ASP A 584 -53.08 -13.20 -8.87
C ASP A 584 -53.57 -13.72 -10.22
N ASP A 585 -54.12 -12.86 -11.08
CA ASP A 585 -54.51 -13.24 -12.43
C ASP A 585 -53.27 -13.36 -13.33
N LYS A 586 -53.12 -14.53 -13.96
CA LYS A 586 -51.96 -14.85 -14.80
C LYS A 586 -51.84 -13.94 -16.02
N VAL A 587 -52.98 -13.49 -16.57
CA VAL A 587 -53.00 -12.63 -17.76
C VAL A 587 -52.59 -11.22 -17.38
N GLN A 588 -53.14 -10.68 -16.29
CA GLN A 588 -52.79 -9.35 -15.78
C GLN A 588 -51.33 -9.28 -15.33
N TYR A 589 -50.86 -10.30 -14.59
CA TYR A 589 -49.46 -10.38 -14.17
C TYR A 589 -48.52 -10.54 -15.37
N GLY A 590 -48.87 -11.37 -16.36
CA GLY A 590 -48.13 -11.49 -17.62
C GLY A 590 -48.00 -10.16 -18.37
N ALA A 591 -49.08 -9.38 -18.44
CA ALA A 591 -49.09 -8.06 -19.08
C ALA A 591 -48.19 -7.05 -18.34
N LEU A 592 -48.19 -7.05 -17.00
CA LEU A 592 -47.24 -6.27 -16.20
C LEU A 592 -45.79 -6.65 -16.54
N LEU A 593 -45.48 -7.93 -16.58
CA LEU A 593 -44.12 -8.43 -16.88
C LEU A 593 -43.65 -8.07 -18.30
N ASP A 594 -44.54 -8.06 -19.28
CA ASP A 594 -44.22 -7.62 -20.66
C ASP A 594 -43.84 -6.14 -20.73
N VAL A 595 -44.58 -5.29 -19.99
CA VAL A 595 -44.22 -3.87 -19.85
C VAL A 595 -42.88 -3.75 -19.13
N LEU A 596 -42.65 -4.49 -18.05
CA LEU A 596 -41.36 -4.46 -17.34
C LEU A 596 -40.19 -4.88 -18.22
N CYS A 597 -40.32 -5.96 -18.98
CA CYS A 597 -39.27 -6.40 -19.92
C CYS A 597 -38.92 -5.30 -20.93
N THR A 598 -39.94 -4.55 -21.37
CA THR A 598 -39.77 -3.48 -22.37
C THR A 598 -39.17 -2.22 -21.74
N GLN A 599 -39.74 -1.74 -20.64
CA GLN A 599 -39.31 -0.50 -19.99
C GLN A 599 -37.93 -0.64 -19.34
N CYS A 600 -37.63 -1.80 -18.75
CA CYS A 600 -36.32 -2.08 -18.15
C CYS A 600 -35.26 -2.57 -19.15
N GLN A 601 -35.58 -2.61 -20.45
CA GLN A 601 -34.67 -3.03 -21.53
C GLN A 601 -34.03 -4.42 -21.32
N ILE A 602 -34.83 -5.37 -20.84
CA ILE A 602 -34.36 -6.71 -20.52
C ILE A 602 -34.15 -7.55 -21.79
N LEU A 603 -32.93 -8.05 -21.96
CA LEU A 603 -32.57 -8.93 -23.08
C LEU A 603 -33.10 -10.37 -22.87
N ASP A 604 -32.85 -10.96 -21.69
CA ASP A 604 -33.37 -12.29 -21.32
C ASP A 604 -34.74 -12.18 -20.65
N LYS A 605 -35.79 -12.06 -21.48
CA LYS A 605 -37.16 -11.91 -21.01
C LYS A 605 -37.64 -13.14 -20.21
N THR A 606 -37.28 -14.34 -20.62
CA THR A 606 -37.73 -15.58 -19.97
C THR A 606 -37.08 -15.75 -18.60
N GLY A 607 -35.76 -15.55 -18.50
CA GLY A 607 -35.04 -15.59 -17.22
C GLY A 607 -35.52 -14.50 -16.26
N PHE A 608 -35.79 -13.29 -16.76
CA PHE A 608 -36.35 -12.21 -15.94
C PHE A 608 -37.75 -12.52 -15.40
N CYS A 609 -38.69 -12.94 -16.25
CA CYS A 609 -40.03 -13.34 -15.80
C CYS A 609 -39.97 -14.47 -14.77
N LYS A 610 -39.09 -15.45 -14.99
CA LYS A 610 -38.87 -16.55 -14.04
C LYS A 610 -38.33 -16.07 -12.69
N SER A 611 -37.49 -15.03 -12.68
CA SER A 611 -37.02 -14.41 -11.43
C SER A 611 -38.15 -13.76 -10.61
N LEU A 612 -39.29 -13.46 -11.25
CA LEU A 612 -40.51 -12.92 -10.67
C LEU A 612 -41.60 -14.00 -10.50
N ASP A 613 -41.18 -15.27 -10.43
CA ASP A 613 -42.03 -16.47 -10.29
C ASP A 613 -43.09 -16.64 -11.38
N PHE A 614 -42.77 -16.27 -12.63
CA PHE A 614 -43.66 -16.47 -13.77
C PHE A 614 -42.96 -17.13 -14.95
N ASN A 615 -43.50 -18.26 -15.39
CA ASN A 615 -43.02 -18.95 -16.57
C ASN A 615 -43.71 -18.38 -17.81
N LYS A 616 -42.94 -17.61 -18.58
CA LYS A 616 -43.44 -16.94 -19.79
C LYS A 616 -43.88 -17.90 -20.89
N ASP A 617 -43.23 -19.07 -21.01
CA ASP A 617 -43.50 -20.03 -22.08
C ASP A 617 -44.81 -20.80 -21.82
N THR A 618 -45.12 -21.06 -20.55
CA THR A 618 -46.35 -21.77 -20.16
C THR A 618 -47.49 -20.85 -19.74
N GLY A 619 -47.21 -19.58 -19.42
CA GLY A 619 -48.18 -18.63 -18.87
C GLY A 619 -48.60 -18.95 -17.42
N GLU A 620 -47.78 -19.71 -16.69
CA GLU A 620 -48.08 -20.23 -15.35
C GLU A 620 -47.16 -19.63 -14.29
N PHE A 621 -47.62 -19.57 -13.04
CA PHE A 621 -46.77 -19.21 -11.91
C PHE A 621 -45.79 -20.33 -11.54
N GLU A 622 -44.60 -19.95 -11.09
CA GLU A 622 -43.64 -20.87 -10.49
C GLU A 622 -44.11 -21.32 -9.08
N LEU A 623 -43.64 -22.47 -8.63
CA LEU A 623 -44.06 -23.07 -7.35
C LEU A 623 -43.59 -22.27 -6.12
N SER A 624 -42.46 -21.56 -6.21
CA SER A 624 -41.83 -20.85 -5.09
C SER A 624 -42.55 -19.59 -4.64
N LYS A 625 -43.25 -18.89 -5.56
CA LYS A 625 -43.97 -17.61 -5.37
C LYS A 625 -43.27 -16.60 -4.44
N THR A 626 -41.93 -16.61 -4.41
CA THR A 626 -41.12 -15.91 -3.39
C THR A 626 -41.07 -14.41 -3.64
N ASN A 627 -41.07 -13.99 -4.91
CA ASN A 627 -41.03 -12.61 -5.35
C ASN A 627 -42.41 -12.13 -5.86
N GLN A 628 -43.22 -13.01 -6.46
CA GLN A 628 -44.59 -12.65 -6.87
C GLN A 628 -45.49 -12.31 -5.68
N GLY A 629 -45.43 -13.11 -4.60
CA GLY A 629 -46.27 -12.93 -3.41
C GLY A 629 -46.19 -11.50 -2.83
N PRO A 630 -45.00 -11.01 -2.44
CA PRO A 630 -44.84 -9.66 -1.92
C PRO A 630 -45.29 -8.54 -2.88
N ILE A 631 -45.09 -8.70 -4.19
CA ILE A 631 -45.52 -7.72 -5.20
C ILE A 631 -47.04 -7.64 -5.26
N LYS A 632 -47.69 -8.80 -5.30
CA LYS A 632 -49.15 -8.92 -5.32
C LYS A 632 -49.77 -8.43 -4.02
N ASP A 633 -49.18 -8.75 -2.86
CA ASP A 633 -49.66 -8.26 -1.56
C ASP A 633 -49.59 -6.73 -1.47
N GLN A 634 -48.49 -6.11 -1.92
CA GLN A 634 -48.41 -4.64 -2.00
C GLN A 634 -49.47 -4.06 -2.95
N GLN A 635 -49.70 -4.70 -4.09
CA GLN A 635 -50.72 -4.23 -5.04
C GLN A 635 -52.13 -4.30 -4.44
N MET A 636 -52.43 -5.38 -3.71
CA MET A 636 -53.69 -5.57 -2.99
C MET A 636 -53.87 -4.51 -1.89
N HIS A 637 -52.84 -4.21 -1.10
CA HIS A 637 -52.88 -3.12 -0.10
C HIS A 637 -53.06 -1.73 -0.73
N ASN A 638 -52.74 -1.59 -2.01
CA ASN A 638 -52.89 -0.35 -2.77
C ASN A 638 -54.26 -0.19 -3.45
N THR A 639 -55.16 -1.17 -3.38
CA THR A 639 -56.44 -1.19 -4.14
C THR A 639 -57.26 0.11 -3.99
N ASN A 640 -57.62 0.52 -2.77
CA ASN A 640 -58.41 1.74 -2.58
C ASN A 640 -57.67 3.04 -3.00
N LEU A 641 -56.34 3.09 -2.82
CA LEU A 641 -55.51 4.23 -3.27
C LEU A 641 -55.48 4.32 -4.80
N LEU A 642 -55.37 3.16 -5.43
CA LEU A 642 -55.36 3.00 -6.86
C LEU A 642 -56.72 3.36 -7.48
N ASP A 643 -57.83 2.99 -6.83
CA ASP A 643 -59.19 3.39 -7.25
C ASP A 643 -59.39 4.90 -7.10
N ARG A 644 -58.90 5.50 -6.02
CA ARG A 644 -58.88 6.96 -5.87
C ARG A 644 -58.05 7.63 -6.97
N LEU A 645 -56.91 7.05 -7.34
CA LEU A 645 -56.09 7.57 -8.43
C LEU A 645 -56.80 7.44 -9.80
N ASP A 646 -57.49 6.34 -10.05
CA ASP A 646 -58.29 6.12 -11.27
C ASP A 646 -59.42 7.14 -11.40
N ASP A 647 -60.10 7.47 -10.30
CA ASP A 647 -61.12 8.52 -10.26
C ASP A 647 -60.55 9.89 -10.66
N LEU A 648 -59.37 10.23 -10.13
CA LEU A 648 -58.71 11.52 -10.36
C LEU A 648 -58.05 11.64 -11.74
N VAL A 649 -57.67 10.52 -12.35
CA VAL A 649 -56.94 10.49 -13.64
C VAL A 649 -57.85 10.12 -14.79
N VAL A 650 -58.49 8.95 -14.73
CA VAL A 650 -59.19 8.32 -15.86
C VAL A 650 -60.64 8.78 -15.93
N LYS A 651 -61.36 8.84 -14.81
CA LYS A 651 -62.79 9.18 -14.79
C LYS A 651 -63.06 10.69 -14.85
N ALA A 652 -62.18 11.52 -14.29
CA ALA A 652 -62.32 12.98 -14.32
C ALA A 652 -62.20 13.57 -15.74
N GLY A 653 -61.19 13.14 -16.51
CA GLY A 653 -60.88 13.70 -17.84
C GLY A 653 -60.40 15.16 -17.83
N PRO A 654 -59.76 15.68 -18.91
CA PRO A 654 -59.37 17.09 -19.00
C PRO A 654 -60.62 18.00 -19.06
N PRO A 655 -60.68 19.13 -18.31
CA PRO A 655 -59.60 19.78 -17.55
C PRO A 655 -59.50 19.36 -16.08
N ASP A 656 -60.41 18.53 -15.57
CA ASP A 656 -60.50 18.21 -14.14
C ASP A 656 -59.33 17.30 -13.69
N THR A 657 -58.72 16.53 -14.60
CA THR A 657 -57.45 15.82 -14.36
C THR A 657 -56.29 16.79 -14.07
N GLU A 658 -56.24 17.96 -14.72
CA GLU A 658 -55.22 18.99 -14.46
C GLU A 658 -55.47 19.71 -13.13
N ALA A 659 -56.74 19.90 -12.77
CA ALA A 659 -57.14 20.53 -11.53
C ALA A 659 -56.84 19.69 -10.27
N ASN A 660 -56.57 18.39 -10.44
CA ASN A 660 -56.35 17.43 -9.34
C ASN A 660 -54.90 16.90 -9.27
N GLN A 661 -53.93 17.53 -9.96
CA GLN A 661 -52.55 17.02 -10.03
C GLN A 661 -51.87 16.92 -8.65
N ASP A 662 -52.14 17.87 -7.75
CA ASP A 662 -51.64 17.84 -6.37
C ASP A 662 -52.12 16.59 -5.63
N GLN A 663 -53.40 16.25 -5.78
CA GLN A 663 -54.00 15.06 -5.18
C GLN A 663 -53.41 13.78 -5.79
N GLN A 664 -53.22 13.75 -7.11
CA GLN A 664 -52.59 12.61 -7.80
C GLN A 664 -51.17 12.37 -7.31
N ARG A 665 -50.37 13.42 -7.10
CA ARG A 665 -49.00 13.30 -6.58
C ARG A 665 -48.97 12.80 -5.14
N LEU A 666 -49.86 13.29 -4.29
CA LEU A 666 -49.96 12.81 -2.90
C LEU A 666 -50.38 11.34 -2.83
N ILE A 667 -51.39 10.93 -3.61
CA ILE A 667 -51.76 9.52 -3.72
C ILE A 667 -50.60 8.69 -4.29
N GLY A 668 -49.86 9.23 -5.27
CA GLY A 668 -48.64 8.61 -5.80
C GLY A 668 -47.58 8.35 -4.72
N VAL A 669 -47.36 9.30 -3.80
CA VAL A 669 -46.48 9.12 -2.64
C VAL A 669 -47.00 7.99 -1.74
N LEU A 670 -48.31 7.96 -1.48
CA LEU A 670 -48.91 6.89 -0.69
C LEU A 670 -48.77 5.52 -1.34
N LEU A 671 -48.91 5.39 -2.67
CA LEU A 671 -48.75 4.13 -3.40
C LEU A 671 -47.34 3.55 -3.32
N ARG A 672 -46.32 4.39 -3.16
CA ARG A 672 -44.90 3.99 -3.07
C ARG A 672 -44.52 3.44 -1.68
N LEU A 673 -45.34 3.67 -0.66
CA LEU A 673 -45.08 3.19 0.69
C LEU A 673 -45.16 1.66 0.75
N GLU A 674 -44.26 1.03 1.50
CA GLU A 674 -44.40 -0.38 1.85
C GLU A 674 -45.46 -0.54 2.95
N LYS A 675 -46.53 -1.29 2.65
CA LYS A 675 -47.71 -1.42 3.53
C LYS A 675 -47.86 -2.83 4.05
N THR A 676 -48.26 -2.98 5.31
CA THR A 676 -48.61 -4.27 5.91
C THR A 676 -50.11 -4.57 5.86
N ALA A 677 -50.93 -3.58 5.52
CA ALA A 677 -52.38 -3.69 5.39
C ALA A 677 -52.90 -2.65 4.38
N GLU A 678 -54.14 -2.84 3.92
CA GLU A 678 -54.82 -1.93 3.00
C GLU A 678 -55.14 -0.57 3.64
N PHE A 679 -55.07 0.50 2.85
CA PHE A 679 -55.61 1.80 3.23
C PHE A 679 -57.13 1.79 3.07
N THR A 680 -57.89 2.01 4.14
CA THR A 680 -59.35 2.21 4.02
C THR A 680 -59.65 3.53 3.33
N VAL A 681 -60.84 3.66 2.75
CA VAL A 681 -61.28 4.91 2.10
C VAL A 681 -61.27 6.07 3.11
N GLU A 682 -61.71 5.83 4.35
CA GLU A 682 -61.68 6.82 5.42
C GLU A 682 -60.26 7.28 5.74
N ASN A 683 -59.30 6.36 5.82
CA ASN A 683 -57.89 6.72 6.07
C ASN A 683 -57.32 7.58 4.94
N ILE A 684 -57.72 7.33 3.70
CA ILE A 684 -57.27 8.13 2.56
C ILE A 684 -57.79 9.57 2.69
N ASP A 685 -59.09 9.75 2.93
CA ASP A 685 -59.69 11.07 3.07
C ASP A 685 -59.13 11.83 4.28
N GLU A 686 -58.92 11.15 5.41
CA GLU A 686 -58.31 11.73 6.60
C GLU A 686 -56.86 12.18 6.37
N VAL A 687 -56.07 11.41 5.63
CA VAL A 687 -54.68 11.79 5.27
C VAL A 687 -54.67 12.95 4.29
N MET A 688 -55.59 12.97 3.32
CA MET A 688 -55.75 14.10 2.38
C MET A 688 -56.15 15.37 3.12
N GLU A 689 -57.11 15.30 4.05
CA GLU A 689 -57.53 16.42 4.89
C GLU A 689 -56.39 16.90 5.78
N ALA A 690 -55.67 15.98 6.44
CA ALA A 690 -54.49 16.29 7.24
C ALA A 690 -53.42 17.00 6.40
N PHE A 691 -53.19 16.59 5.16
CA PHE A 691 -52.25 17.25 4.24
C PHE A 691 -52.71 18.66 3.88
N ASN A 692 -54.00 18.84 3.56
CA ASN A 692 -54.58 20.14 3.21
C ASN A 692 -54.45 21.14 4.35
N ASN A 693 -54.68 20.69 5.58
CA ASN A 693 -54.65 21.53 6.78
C ASN A 693 -53.24 21.77 7.35
N SER A 694 -52.22 21.07 6.85
CA SER A 694 -50.84 21.20 7.35
C SER A 694 -50.02 22.19 6.54
N SER A 695 -49.30 23.08 7.23
CA SER A 695 -48.43 24.08 6.60
C SER A 695 -47.03 23.57 6.28
N SER A 696 -46.55 22.54 6.97
CA SER A 696 -45.23 21.94 6.80
C SER A 696 -45.28 20.41 6.87
N LEU A 697 -44.24 19.73 6.34
CA LEU A 697 -44.12 18.27 6.40
C LEU A 697 -44.10 17.79 7.86
N SER A 698 -43.41 18.49 8.76
CA SER A 698 -43.39 18.14 10.18
C SER A 698 -44.79 18.24 10.79
N ALA A 699 -45.54 19.31 10.51
CA ALA A 699 -46.90 19.45 11.02
C ALA A 699 -47.83 18.36 10.46
N PHE A 700 -47.64 17.97 9.21
CA PHE A 700 -48.37 16.87 8.57
C PHE A 700 -48.07 15.52 9.22
N LEU A 701 -46.79 15.22 9.45
CA LEU A 701 -46.35 13.95 10.04
C LEU A 701 -46.77 13.76 11.50
N GLU A 702 -47.07 14.83 12.24
CA GLU A 702 -47.57 14.77 13.62
C GLU A 702 -49.11 14.69 13.72
N GLN A 703 -49.85 14.76 12.61
CA GLN A 703 -51.31 14.64 12.66
C GLN A 703 -51.70 13.23 13.15
N PRO A 704 -52.70 13.09 14.03
CA PRO A 704 -53.10 11.80 14.59
C PRO A 704 -53.39 10.72 13.54
N ASN A 705 -54.01 11.12 12.42
CA ASN A 705 -54.40 10.22 11.33
C ASN A 705 -53.22 9.87 10.40
N VAL A 706 -52.09 10.57 10.53
CA VAL A 706 -50.85 10.36 9.75
C VAL A 706 -49.78 9.67 10.59
N ALA A 707 -49.85 9.80 11.92
CA ALA A 707 -48.89 9.23 12.86
C ALA A 707 -48.60 7.72 12.67
N PRO A 708 -49.58 6.85 12.33
CA PRO A 708 -49.31 5.43 12.04
C PRO A 708 -48.37 5.20 10.85
N PHE A 709 -48.29 6.16 9.93
CA PHE A 709 -47.49 6.10 8.70
C PHE A 709 -46.26 7.00 8.74
N LYS A 710 -46.01 7.70 9.84
CA LYS A 710 -44.98 8.73 9.99
C LYS A 710 -43.60 8.30 9.52
N ASP A 711 -43.15 7.11 9.93
CA ASP A 711 -41.81 6.62 9.58
C ASP A 711 -41.69 6.26 8.09
N ALA A 712 -42.75 5.72 7.49
CA ALA A 712 -42.78 5.42 6.06
C ALA A 712 -42.89 6.69 5.22
N LEU A 713 -43.75 7.64 5.62
CA LEU A 713 -43.95 8.91 4.93
C LEU A 713 -42.72 9.82 5.03
N SER A 714 -42.07 9.91 6.19
CA SER A 714 -40.86 10.74 6.36
C SER A 714 -39.68 10.24 5.50
N ARG A 715 -39.68 8.97 5.13
CA ARG A 715 -38.71 8.41 4.17
C ARG A 715 -39.02 8.83 2.73
N GLU A 716 -40.25 8.62 2.29
CA GLU A 716 -40.64 8.77 0.89
C GLU A 716 -41.01 10.22 0.51
N LEU A 717 -41.64 10.97 1.42
CA LEU A 717 -42.07 12.35 1.18
C LEU A 717 -40.99 13.32 1.68
N THR A 718 -40.21 13.84 0.75
CA THR A 718 -39.22 14.88 1.10
C THR A 718 -39.88 16.21 1.41
N GLN A 719 -39.21 17.07 2.17
CA GLN A 719 -39.69 18.44 2.39
C GLN A 719 -39.89 19.19 1.07
N ALA A 720 -38.99 19.02 0.10
CA ALA A 720 -39.09 19.64 -1.22
C ALA A 720 -40.30 19.12 -2.01
N GLU A 721 -40.56 17.81 -2.00
CA GLU A 721 -41.71 17.21 -2.67
C GLU A 721 -43.03 17.61 -1.99
N PHE A 722 -43.09 17.61 -0.65
CA PHE A 722 -44.24 18.12 0.11
C PHE A 722 -44.59 19.55 -0.31
N ARG A 723 -43.58 20.44 -0.37
CA ARG A 723 -43.79 21.83 -0.78
C ARG A 723 -44.24 21.95 -2.23
N SER A 724 -43.61 21.20 -3.13
CA SER A 724 -43.99 21.18 -4.55
C SER A 724 -45.46 20.77 -4.74
N ILE A 725 -45.96 19.80 -3.96
CA ILE A 725 -47.37 19.40 -3.99
C ILE A 725 -48.27 20.51 -3.41
N LYS A 726 -47.85 21.20 -2.33
CA LYS A 726 -48.60 22.34 -1.76
C LYS A 726 -48.64 23.57 -2.68
N GLU A 727 -47.56 23.82 -3.42
CA GLU A 727 -47.51 24.85 -4.47
C GLU A 727 -48.52 24.56 -5.56
N GLU A 728 -48.55 23.32 -6.04
CA GLU A 728 -49.47 22.86 -7.07
C GLU A 728 -50.92 22.92 -6.60
N GLN A 729 -51.21 22.50 -5.37
CA GLN A 729 -52.50 22.67 -4.72
C GLN A 729 -52.94 24.14 -4.71
N THR A 730 -52.03 25.03 -4.29
CA THR A 730 -52.31 26.47 -4.26
C THR A 730 -52.62 26.97 -5.68
N GLN A 731 -51.79 26.64 -6.67
CA GLN A 731 -52.03 27.02 -8.05
C GLN A 731 -53.37 26.50 -8.59
N ASN A 732 -53.76 25.27 -8.26
CA ASN A 732 -55.03 24.68 -8.70
C ASN A 732 -56.24 25.40 -8.09
N LEU A 733 -56.17 25.78 -6.80
CA LEU A 733 -57.19 26.61 -6.15
C LEU A 733 -57.36 27.98 -6.84
N PHE A 734 -56.27 28.58 -7.32
CA PHE A 734 -56.30 29.87 -8.03
C PHE A 734 -56.53 29.77 -9.56
N LYS A 735 -56.56 28.56 -10.13
CA LYS A 735 -56.99 28.29 -11.52
C LYS A 735 -58.47 27.89 -11.63
N GLY A 736 -59.11 27.54 -10.51
CA GLY A 736 -60.51 27.15 -10.42
C GLY A 736 -61.50 28.23 -10.89
N LYS A 737 -62.72 27.82 -11.25
CA LYS A 737 -63.78 28.72 -11.76
C LYS A 737 -64.62 29.38 -10.65
N ASP A 738 -64.49 28.93 -9.41
CA ASP A 738 -65.34 29.32 -8.28
C ASP A 738 -64.65 30.32 -7.35
N ASN A 739 -65.35 31.41 -7.01
CA ASN A 739 -64.81 32.48 -6.16
C ASN A 739 -64.73 32.10 -4.68
N ALA A 740 -65.58 31.19 -4.17
CA ALA A 740 -65.61 30.83 -2.75
C ALA A 740 -64.34 30.06 -2.29
N PRO A 741 -63.89 29.00 -3.00
CA PRO A 741 -62.63 28.31 -2.67
C PRO A 741 -61.42 29.24 -2.74
N MET A 742 -61.40 30.18 -3.70
CA MET A 742 -60.34 31.20 -3.79
C MET A 742 -60.34 32.13 -2.58
N LYS A 743 -61.51 32.55 -2.10
CA LYS A 743 -61.63 33.42 -0.93
C LYS A 743 -61.13 32.72 0.34
N ASP A 744 -61.52 31.47 0.53
CA ASP A 744 -61.05 30.66 1.68
C ASP A 744 -59.54 30.41 1.61
N ALA A 745 -59.00 30.11 0.40
CA ALA A 745 -57.57 29.94 0.19
C ALA A 745 -56.77 31.23 0.49
N VAL A 746 -57.29 32.41 0.12
CA VAL A 746 -56.65 33.70 0.44
C VAL A 746 -56.65 33.95 1.96
N VAL A 747 -57.73 33.62 2.67
CA VAL A 747 -57.80 33.73 4.13
C VAL A 747 -56.81 32.79 4.81
N GLN A 748 -56.74 31.54 4.35
CA GLN A 748 -55.80 30.55 4.86
C GLN A 748 -54.36 30.97 4.64
N LEU A 749 -53.98 31.36 3.41
CA LEU A 749 -52.62 31.81 3.08
C LEU A 749 -52.20 33.02 3.90
N LYS A 750 -53.13 33.94 4.18
CA LYS A 750 -52.86 35.09 5.05
C LYS A 750 -52.61 34.65 6.50
N GLY A 751 -53.44 33.76 7.04
CA GLY A 751 -53.24 33.21 8.37
C GLY A 751 -51.93 32.43 8.51
N ASP A 752 -51.54 31.70 7.47
CA ASP A 752 -50.27 30.96 7.45
C ASP A 752 -49.06 31.90 7.31
N LEU A 753 -49.17 32.98 6.53
CA LEU A 753 -48.15 34.03 6.47
C LEU A 753 -47.98 34.71 7.83
N GLU A 754 -49.08 35.02 8.54
CA GLU A 754 -49.02 35.61 9.88
C GLU A 754 -48.33 34.68 10.89
N LYS A 755 -48.62 33.37 10.84
CA LYS A 755 -47.92 32.37 11.66
C LYS A 755 -46.44 32.28 11.31
N LEU A 756 -46.09 32.22 10.02
CA LEU A 756 -44.70 32.20 9.56
C LEU A 756 -43.94 33.43 10.06
N GLN A 757 -44.50 34.62 9.88
CA GLN A 757 -43.95 35.89 10.36
C GLN A 757 -43.73 35.90 11.88
N GLN A 758 -44.62 35.27 12.63
CA GLN A 758 -44.47 35.16 14.08
C GLN A 758 -43.29 34.24 14.45
N VAL A 759 -43.17 33.10 13.78
CA VAL A 759 -42.07 32.14 14.00
C VAL A 759 -40.72 32.75 13.57
N ASP A 760 -40.66 33.35 12.38
CA ASP A 760 -39.46 34.05 11.88
C ASP A 760 -39.07 35.16 12.87
N LYS A 761 -40.04 35.93 13.38
CA LYS A 761 -39.78 36.96 14.40
C LYS A 761 -39.26 36.38 15.72
N GLU A 762 -39.75 35.24 16.17
CA GLU A 762 -39.25 34.58 17.39
C GLU A 762 -37.83 34.04 17.20
N ILE A 763 -37.55 33.42 16.06
CA ILE A 763 -36.22 32.91 15.73
C ILE A 763 -35.23 34.05 15.57
N LEU A 764 -35.65 35.15 14.95
CA LEU A 764 -34.86 36.37 14.82
C LEU A 764 -34.67 37.11 16.16
N LYS A 765 -35.47 36.87 17.22
CA LYS A 765 -35.13 37.38 18.58
C LYS A 765 -33.83 36.76 19.09
N HIS A 766 -33.50 35.54 18.69
CA HIS A 766 -32.22 34.89 19.02
C HIS A 766 -31.02 35.51 18.30
N LYS A 767 -31.23 36.43 17.34
CA LYS A 767 -30.17 37.28 16.76
C LYS A 767 -29.33 37.99 17.82
N GLY A 768 -29.92 38.33 18.98
CA GLY A 768 -29.21 38.89 20.13
C GLY A 768 -28.07 37.98 20.65
N ASN A 769 -28.27 36.67 20.67
CA ASN A 769 -27.26 35.71 21.17
C ASN A 769 -26.02 35.68 20.26
N LEU A 770 -26.22 35.78 18.95
CA LEU A 770 -25.17 35.74 17.93
C LEU A 770 -24.60 37.13 17.61
N SER A 771 -25.29 38.22 17.96
CA SER A 771 -24.79 39.59 17.79
C SER A 771 -23.53 39.90 18.61
N SER A 772 -23.28 39.13 19.68
CA SER A 772 -22.03 39.17 20.45
C SER A 772 -20.79 38.81 19.62
N LEU A 773 -20.96 38.09 18.50
CA LEU A 773 -19.88 37.71 17.57
C LEU A 773 -19.36 38.90 16.73
N GLN A 774 -20.13 39.99 16.59
CA GLN A 774 -19.66 41.18 15.87
C GLN A 774 -18.46 41.84 16.54
N LYS A 775 -18.32 41.70 17.87
CA LYS A 775 -17.17 42.24 18.63
C LYS A 775 -15.88 41.42 18.49
N LEU A 776 -15.97 40.18 17.99
CA LEU A 776 -14.82 39.28 17.87
C LEU A 776 -14.03 39.45 16.56
N ASP A 777 -14.56 40.19 15.58
CA ASP A 777 -13.91 40.41 14.28
C ASP A 777 -12.62 41.24 14.38
N GLU A 778 -12.57 42.21 15.28
CA GLU A 778 -11.38 43.04 15.52
C GLU A 778 -10.28 42.28 16.29
N GLU A 779 -10.61 41.12 16.86
CA GLU A 779 -9.78 40.43 17.85
C GLU A 779 -9.64 38.91 17.59
N ALA A 780 -10.02 38.35 16.45
CA ALA A 780 -9.94 36.88 16.25
C ALA A 780 -8.53 36.29 16.52
N SER A 781 -7.47 37.08 16.28
CA SER A 781 -6.09 36.75 16.64
C SER A 781 -5.84 36.91 18.16
N ALA A 782 -6.39 37.94 18.79
CA ALA A 782 -6.32 38.17 20.24
C ALA A 782 -7.14 37.13 21.03
N PHE A 783 -8.30 36.70 20.53
CA PHE A 783 -9.11 35.61 21.06
C PHE A 783 -8.35 34.29 21.01
N ALA A 784 -7.72 33.97 19.86
CA ALA A 784 -6.86 32.79 19.75
C ALA A 784 -5.63 32.88 20.67
N GLN A 785 -5.07 34.09 20.89
CA GLN A 785 -3.99 34.31 21.85
C GLN A 785 -4.45 34.14 23.31
N GLY A 786 -5.64 34.64 23.69
CA GLY A 786 -6.17 34.52 25.05
C GLY A 786 -6.55 33.10 25.47
N LEU A 787 -6.72 32.20 24.50
CA LEU A 787 -6.92 30.77 24.72
C LEU A 787 -5.61 30.00 24.91
N LYS A 788 -4.46 30.54 24.49
CA LYS A 788 -3.16 29.90 24.68
C LYS A 788 -2.79 29.90 26.17
N GLY A 789 -2.45 28.74 26.71
CA GLY A 789 -2.12 28.55 28.13
C GLY A 789 -3.32 28.25 29.05
N LYS A 790 -4.55 28.20 28.53
CA LYS A 790 -5.73 27.74 29.28
C LYS A 790 -5.70 26.22 29.43
N SER A 791 -6.28 25.72 30.54
CA SER A 791 -6.33 24.27 30.80
C SER A 791 -7.20 23.54 29.77
N GLY A 792 -6.90 22.26 29.53
CA GLY A 792 -7.67 21.44 28.58
C GLY A 792 -9.16 21.27 28.92
N LYS A 793 -9.56 21.58 30.17
CA LYS A 793 -10.97 21.66 30.57
C LYS A 793 -11.63 22.95 30.04
N VAL A 794 -10.99 24.10 30.24
CA VAL A 794 -11.47 25.41 29.76
C VAL A 794 -11.53 25.45 28.24
N LEU A 795 -10.55 24.86 27.55
CA LEU A 795 -10.57 24.75 26.09
C LEU A 795 -11.75 23.91 25.59
N ARG A 796 -12.07 22.80 26.25
CA ARG A 796 -13.23 21.96 25.93
C ARG A 796 -14.56 22.66 26.20
N GLU A 797 -14.68 23.38 27.32
CA GLU A 797 -15.86 24.19 27.65
C GLU A 797 -16.07 25.32 26.62
N THR A 798 -14.99 25.98 26.22
CA THR A 798 -15.02 27.02 25.17
C THR A 798 -15.42 26.42 23.82
N GLN A 799 -14.83 25.27 23.44
CA GLN A 799 -15.19 24.57 22.21
C GLN A 799 -16.68 24.15 22.22
N ALA A 800 -17.18 23.63 23.34
CA ALA A 800 -18.58 23.23 23.48
C ALA A 800 -19.53 24.42 23.32
N HIS A 801 -19.20 25.58 23.91
CA HIS A 801 -19.98 26.81 23.77
C HIS A 801 -20.08 27.26 22.30
N TYR A 802 -18.96 27.37 21.58
CA TYR A 802 -18.97 27.80 20.17
C TYR A 802 -19.55 26.74 19.22
N LYS A 803 -19.46 25.44 19.56
CA LYS A 803 -20.19 24.38 18.83
C LYS A 803 -21.70 24.53 19.02
N GLY A 804 -22.15 24.89 20.23
CA GLY A 804 -23.54 25.23 20.52
C GLY A 804 -24.03 26.39 19.66
N LEU A 805 -23.28 27.50 19.64
CA LEU A 805 -23.61 28.67 18.80
C LEU A 805 -23.61 28.33 17.29
N ASN A 806 -22.69 27.48 16.83
CA ASN A 806 -22.67 27.03 15.44
C ASN A 806 -23.89 26.17 15.09
N LYS A 807 -24.31 25.29 16.01
CA LYS A 807 -25.55 24.52 15.85
C LYS A 807 -26.77 25.43 15.80
N GLU A 808 -26.85 26.43 16.68
CA GLU A 808 -27.92 27.44 16.64
C GLU A 808 -27.92 28.23 15.32
N CYS A 809 -26.75 28.65 14.81
CA CYS A 809 -26.64 29.35 13.54
C CYS A 809 -27.08 28.49 12.35
N ILE A 810 -26.70 27.21 12.32
CA ILE A 810 -27.14 26.26 11.27
C ILE A 810 -28.66 26.09 11.33
N ASN A 811 -29.22 25.87 12.52
CA ASN A 811 -30.66 25.75 12.69
C ASN A 811 -31.43 27.00 12.21
N ILE A 812 -30.88 28.20 12.44
CA ILE A 812 -31.47 29.45 11.96
C ILE A 812 -31.38 29.55 10.43
N ILE A 813 -30.24 29.18 9.83
CA ILE A 813 -30.09 29.15 8.36
C ILE A 813 -31.09 28.18 7.75
N ASP A 814 -31.19 26.97 8.29
CA ASP A 814 -32.11 25.94 7.82
C ASP A 814 -33.56 26.41 7.93
N HIS A 815 -33.92 27.02 9.06
CA HIS A 815 -35.26 27.60 9.24
C HIS A 815 -35.54 28.71 8.24
N LEU A 816 -34.65 29.70 8.10
CA LEU A 816 -34.88 30.81 7.18
C LEU A 816 -34.86 30.35 5.71
N GLN A 817 -34.06 29.35 5.34
CA GLN A 817 -34.13 28.75 4.00
C GLN A 817 -35.50 28.12 3.79
N HIS A 818 -36.01 27.43 4.81
CA HIS A 818 -37.33 26.85 4.79
C HIS A 818 -38.44 27.90 4.64
N SER A 819 -38.37 28.98 5.43
CA SER A 819 -39.31 30.10 5.35
C SER A 819 -39.25 30.78 3.98
N LEU A 820 -38.05 30.96 3.40
CA LEU A 820 -37.89 31.56 2.07
C LEU A 820 -38.58 30.73 0.99
N GLU A 821 -38.37 29.42 1.03
CA GLU A 821 -38.97 28.47 0.10
C GLU A 821 -40.49 28.43 0.27
N GLU A 822 -41.00 28.45 1.50
CA GLU A 822 -42.44 28.57 1.78
C GLU A 822 -43.05 29.89 1.29
N VAL A 823 -42.33 31.00 1.40
CA VAL A 823 -42.81 32.29 0.87
C VAL A 823 -42.85 32.26 -0.65
N LYS A 824 -41.78 31.78 -1.31
CA LYS A 824 -41.71 31.66 -2.78
C LYS A 824 -42.81 30.75 -3.33
N ALA A 825 -43.05 29.62 -2.68
CA ALA A 825 -44.14 28.69 -2.99
C ALA A 825 -45.51 29.39 -3.08
N ARG A 826 -45.76 30.33 -2.16
CA ARG A 826 -47.03 31.06 -2.03
C ARG A 826 -47.13 32.28 -2.95
N GLN A 827 -46.10 32.64 -3.70
CA GLN A 827 -46.13 33.79 -4.62
C GLN A 827 -46.88 33.52 -5.94
N HIS A 828 -47.11 32.26 -6.28
CA HIS A 828 -47.78 31.83 -7.51
C HIS A 828 -49.32 31.99 -7.51
N ILE A 829 -49.84 32.96 -6.75
CA ILE A 829 -51.27 33.27 -6.70
C ILE A 829 -51.71 34.12 -7.91
N THR A 830 -52.82 33.74 -8.54
CA THR A 830 -53.42 34.46 -9.69
C THR A 830 -54.71 35.17 -9.28
N VAL A 831 -55.10 36.21 -10.02
CA VAL A 831 -56.40 36.87 -9.82
C VAL A 831 -57.52 36.00 -10.40
N PRO A 832 -58.76 36.07 -9.87
CA PRO A 832 -59.87 35.29 -10.38
C PRO A 832 -60.13 35.53 -11.88
N PRO A 833 -60.53 34.48 -12.63
CA PRO A 833 -60.84 34.60 -14.06
C PRO A 833 -61.95 35.63 -14.34
N VAL A 834 -62.03 36.10 -15.58
CA VAL A 834 -63.06 37.08 -15.99
C VAL A 834 -64.43 36.41 -15.88
N LEU A 835 -65.39 37.07 -15.23
CA LEU A 835 -66.76 36.56 -15.11
C LEU A 835 -67.39 36.36 -16.50
N LYS A 836 -68.27 35.37 -16.63
CA LYS A 836 -69.12 35.22 -17.82
C LYS A 836 -69.93 36.50 -18.02
N ASN A 837 -70.22 36.86 -19.28
CA ASN A 837 -70.95 38.08 -19.60
C ASN A 837 -72.33 37.74 -20.20
N PRO A 838 -73.46 38.13 -19.57
CA PRO A 838 -73.56 38.88 -18.31
C PRO A 838 -73.19 38.03 -17.08
N PRO A 839 -72.73 38.66 -15.97
CA PRO A 839 -72.39 37.96 -14.73
C PRO A 839 -73.60 37.31 -14.08
N SER A 840 -73.38 36.22 -13.33
CA SER A 840 -74.43 35.43 -12.70
C SER A 840 -75.18 36.18 -11.58
N SER A 841 -74.50 37.09 -10.87
CA SER A 841 -75.10 37.99 -9.88
C SER A 841 -74.22 39.23 -9.59
N ASP A 842 -74.82 40.29 -9.02
CA ASP A 842 -74.07 41.45 -8.50
C ASP A 842 -73.14 41.09 -7.33
N GLN A 843 -73.46 40.00 -6.62
CA GLN A 843 -72.65 39.50 -5.52
C GLN A 843 -71.35 38.88 -6.03
N ASP A 844 -71.38 38.17 -7.16
CA ASP A 844 -70.18 37.58 -7.79
C ASP A 844 -69.19 38.66 -8.24
N VAL A 845 -69.68 39.83 -8.68
CA VAL A 845 -68.84 40.97 -9.06
C VAL A 845 -68.16 41.58 -7.82
N LYS A 846 -68.89 41.69 -6.69
CA LYS A 846 -68.34 42.20 -5.43
C LYS A 846 -67.30 41.26 -4.84
N ASP A 847 -67.62 39.97 -4.75
CA ASP A 847 -66.72 38.95 -4.20
C ASP A 847 -65.44 38.85 -5.04
N ARG A 848 -65.55 38.89 -6.37
CA ARG A 848 -64.38 38.91 -7.26
C ARG A 848 -63.47 40.12 -7.02
N ASN A 849 -64.04 41.32 -6.89
CA ASN A 849 -63.25 42.54 -6.67
C ASN A 849 -62.59 42.55 -5.27
N GLU A 850 -63.25 42.00 -4.26
CA GLU A 850 -62.69 41.81 -2.92
C GLU A 850 -61.50 40.84 -2.95
N ILE A 851 -61.65 39.69 -3.62
CA ILE A 851 -60.58 38.70 -3.78
C ILE A 851 -59.38 39.30 -4.53
N ILE A 852 -59.60 40.08 -5.61
CA ILE A 852 -58.49 40.75 -6.32
C ILE A 852 -57.69 41.66 -5.38
N LYS A 853 -58.39 42.45 -4.57
CA LYS A 853 -57.76 43.38 -3.63
C LYS A 853 -56.95 42.63 -2.55
N ASP A 854 -57.50 41.54 -2.02
CA ASP A 854 -56.82 40.75 -0.99
C ASP A 854 -55.64 39.96 -1.56
N VAL A 855 -55.74 39.41 -2.77
CA VAL A 855 -54.63 38.77 -3.50
C VAL A 855 -53.50 39.77 -3.76
N GLU A 856 -53.79 40.98 -4.23
CA GLU A 856 -52.76 42.01 -4.44
C GLU A 856 -52.08 42.45 -3.13
N LYS A 857 -52.83 42.50 -2.03
CA LYS A 857 -52.29 42.80 -0.71
C LYS A 857 -51.37 41.67 -0.23
N LEU A 858 -51.82 40.42 -0.35
CA LEU A 858 -51.06 39.24 0.04
C LEU A 858 -49.75 39.12 -0.78
N LYS A 859 -49.78 39.38 -2.09
CA LYS A 859 -48.56 39.45 -2.93
C LYS A 859 -47.53 40.45 -2.39
N LYS A 860 -47.98 41.63 -1.95
CA LYS A 860 -47.09 42.65 -1.38
C LYS A 860 -46.54 42.24 -0.02
N GLU A 861 -47.33 41.54 0.81
CA GLU A 861 -46.89 41.03 2.11
C GLU A 861 -45.89 39.88 1.95
N LEU A 862 -46.15 38.92 1.06
CA LEU A 862 -45.23 37.83 0.70
C LEU A 862 -43.89 38.35 0.16
N ALA A 863 -43.90 39.33 -0.74
CA ALA A 863 -42.67 39.91 -1.28
C ALA A 863 -41.82 40.63 -0.22
N LYS A 864 -42.47 41.30 0.75
CA LYS A 864 -41.76 41.92 1.88
C LYS A 864 -41.12 40.89 2.79
N GLU A 865 -41.82 39.78 3.03
CA GLU A 865 -41.30 38.70 3.85
C GLU A 865 -40.12 37.99 3.17
N GLU A 866 -40.22 37.73 1.86
CA GLU A 866 -39.11 37.21 1.06
C GLU A 866 -37.87 38.08 1.20
N GLU A 867 -38.01 39.39 1.03
CA GLU A 867 -36.88 40.33 1.13
C GLU A 867 -36.24 40.32 2.53
N LEU A 868 -37.06 40.20 3.59
CA LEU A 868 -36.59 40.10 4.97
C LEU A 868 -35.80 38.80 5.18
N ILE A 869 -36.38 37.66 4.80
CA ILE A 869 -35.77 36.35 4.98
C ILE A 869 -34.47 36.25 4.18
N GLU A 870 -34.44 36.70 2.92
CA GLU A 870 -33.22 36.68 2.11
C GLU A 870 -32.10 37.54 2.72
N ARG A 871 -32.45 38.68 3.31
CA ARG A 871 -31.50 39.55 4.00
C ARG A 871 -30.91 38.88 5.23
N GLU A 872 -31.74 38.26 6.06
CA GLU A 872 -31.29 37.55 7.27
C GLU A 872 -30.51 36.29 6.92
N LEU A 873 -30.90 35.55 5.88
CA LEU A 873 -30.14 34.41 5.37
C LEU A 873 -28.73 34.78 4.96
N ARG A 874 -28.57 35.87 4.18
CA ARG A 874 -27.25 36.39 3.81
C ARG A 874 -26.42 36.71 5.06
N TYR A 875 -27.03 37.39 6.05
CA TYR A 875 -26.34 37.70 7.30
C TYR A 875 -25.82 36.43 8.02
N TYR A 876 -26.68 35.43 8.26
CA TYR A 876 -26.26 34.23 8.99
C TYR A 876 -25.28 33.35 8.19
N ARG A 877 -25.55 33.14 6.89
CA ARG A 877 -24.75 32.27 6.02
C ARG A 877 -23.40 32.88 5.64
N ASP A 878 -23.39 34.15 5.28
CA ASP A 878 -22.22 34.78 4.69
C ASP A 878 -21.37 35.53 5.74
N GLU A 879 -21.98 35.97 6.85
CA GLU A 879 -21.25 36.68 7.92
C GLU A 879 -21.02 35.84 9.19
N VAL A 880 -22.06 35.18 9.73
CA VAL A 880 -21.97 34.54 11.06
C VAL A 880 -21.33 33.14 11.00
N GLN A 881 -21.78 32.27 10.10
CA GLN A 881 -21.31 30.89 9.98
C GLN A 881 -19.80 30.79 9.65
N PRO A 882 -19.23 31.61 8.74
CA PRO A 882 -17.79 31.60 8.47
C PRO A 882 -16.97 32.06 9.68
N LYS A 883 -17.49 33.01 10.49
CA LYS A 883 -16.84 33.48 11.72
C LYS A 883 -16.78 32.38 12.78
N LEU A 884 -17.91 31.70 13.04
CA LEU A 884 -17.96 30.57 13.98
C LEU A 884 -17.03 29.43 13.55
N SER A 885 -17.00 29.13 12.25
CA SER A 885 -16.09 28.13 11.68
C SER A 885 -14.62 28.50 11.90
N LYS A 886 -14.26 29.78 11.70
CA LYS A 886 -12.90 30.29 11.95
C LYS A 886 -12.51 30.22 13.43
N ILE A 887 -13.43 30.57 14.33
CA ILE A 887 -13.22 30.48 15.79
C ILE A 887 -13.02 29.03 16.23
N LEU A 888 -13.89 28.12 15.79
CA LEU A 888 -13.79 26.69 16.11
C LEU A 888 -12.48 26.08 15.60
N LYS A 889 -12.08 26.44 14.36
CA LYS A 889 -10.79 26.03 13.79
C LYS A 889 -9.61 26.56 14.63
N ASN A 890 -9.67 27.80 15.12
CA ASN A 890 -8.63 28.35 15.98
C ASN A 890 -8.57 27.62 17.34
N ILE A 891 -9.71 27.28 17.94
CA ILE A 891 -9.77 26.48 19.19
C ILE A 891 -9.17 25.09 18.95
N GLU A 892 -9.52 24.44 17.84
CA GLU A 892 -8.97 23.13 17.44
C GLU A 892 -7.45 23.21 17.21
N ASN A 893 -6.95 24.25 16.55
CA ASN A 893 -5.51 24.47 16.37
C ASN A 893 -4.78 24.64 17.72
N VAL A 894 -5.39 25.33 18.68
CA VAL A 894 -4.85 25.48 20.05
C VAL A 894 -4.88 24.15 20.81
N MET A 895 -5.97 23.38 20.68
CA MET A 895 -6.11 22.07 21.34
C MET A 895 -5.17 21.00 20.78
N THR A 896 -4.90 21.02 19.47
CA THR A 896 -4.06 20.04 18.78
C THR A 896 -2.57 20.39 18.79
N GLY A 897 -2.19 21.57 19.29
CA GLY A 897 -0.80 22.00 19.39
C GLY A 897 -0.13 22.35 18.04
N SER A 898 -0.91 22.54 16.97
CA SER A 898 -0.46 22.69 15.58
C SER A 898 0.14 24.06 15.23
N GLN A 899 0.15 25.02 16.17
CA GLN A 899 0.88 26.29 16.06
C GLN A 899 1.75 26.55 17.30
N LYS A 900 3.05 26.27 17.22
CA LYS A 900 4.04 26.65 18.25
C LYS A 900 4.69 27.99 17.88
N ASN A 901 4.52 29.01 18.72
CA ASN A 901 5.23 30.28 18.57
C ASN A 901 6.63 30.17 19.20
N VAL A 902 7.68 30.49 18.43
CA VAL A 902 9.05 30.57 18.95
C VAL A 902 9.33 32.01 19.36
N TYR A 903 9.34 32.29 20.67
CA TYR A 903 9.86 33.55 21.20
C TYR A 903 11.38 33.61 21.01
N MET A 904 11.86 34.66 20.34
CA MET A 904 13.29 34.99 20.20
C MET A 904 13.56 36.29 20.98
N PRO A 905 14.24 36.24 22.14
CA PRO A 905 14.54 37.44 22.91
C PRO A 905 15.53 38.36 22.18
N GLU A 906 15.25 39.66 22.18
CA GLU A 906 16.11 40.67 21.57
C GLU A 906 17.48 40.72 22.24
N GLY A 907 18.55 40.75 21.44
CA GLY A 907 19.94 40.82 21.91
C GLY A 907 20.53 39.51 22.46
N VAL A 908 19.79 38.40 22.42
CA VAL A 908 20.28 37.08 22.85
C VAL A 908 20.66 36.23 21.64
N VAL A 909 21.87 35.68 21.65
CA VAL A 909 22.35 34.74 20.64
C VAL A 909 22.09 33.32 21.13
N ILE A 910 21.38 32.53 20.31
CA ILE A 910 21.02 31.14 20.61
C ILE A 910 21.79 30.22 19.66
N TYR A 911 22.47 29.21 20.20
CA TYR A 911 23.24 28.24 19.43
C TYR A 911 23.46 26.93 20.20
N CYS A 912 23.80 25.84 19.50
CA CYS A 912 24.18 24.57 20.13
C CYS A 912 25.70 24.50 20.35
N GLN A 913 26.13 24.04 21.53
CA GLN A 913 27.55 23.86 21.87
C GLN A 913 27.75 22.56 22.65
N ASP A 914 28.93 21.96 22.54
CA ASP A 914 29.30 20.81 23.36
C ASP A 914 29.17 21.12 24.87
N ARG A 915 28.59 20.18 25.64
CA ARG A 915 28.29 20.32 27.06
C ARG A 915 29.53 20.67 27.89
N ALA A 916 30.71 20.19 27.54
CA ALA A 916 31.95 20.51 28.25
C ALA A 916 32.43 21.94 27.95
N MET A 917 32.29 22.39 26.70
CA MET A 917 32.69 23.74 26.28
C MET A 917 31.70 24.81 26.76
N ALA A 918 30.41 24.49 26.86
CA ALA A 918 29.36 25.42 27.27
C ALA A 918 29.54 25.95 28.71
N LYS A 919 30.29 25.23 29.56
CA LYS A 919 30.65 25.65 30.92
C LYS A 919 31.61 26.84 30.98
N ASN A 920 32.28 27.18 29.88
CA ASN A 920 33.21 28.31 29.83
C ASN A 920 32.55 29.50 29.11
N PRO A 921 32.27 30.61 29.78
CA PRO A 921 31.44 31.71 29.27
C PRO A 921 32.12 32.61 28.24
N VAL A 922 33.37 32.33 27.85
CA VAL A 922 34.04 33.08 26.80
C VAL A 922 33.24 32.90 25.51
N ARG A 923 32.62 33.98 25.03
CA ARG A 923 31.93 34.02 23.74
C ARG A 923 32.95 33.58 22.67
N PRO A 924 32.63 32.61 21.80
CA PRO A 924 33.45 32.37 20.63
C PRO A 924 33.52 33.67 19.82
N GLY A 925 34.72 34.18 19.54
CA GLY A 925 34.91 35.47 18.86
C GLY A 925 34.12 35.57 17.54
N PRO A 926 33.79 36.78 17.07
CA PRO A 926 33.05 36.97 15.82
C PRO A 926 33.76 36.22 14.66
N GLY A 927 33.07 35.22 14.08
CA GLY A 927 33.59 34.34 13.02
C GLY A 927 33.92 32.90 13.44
N SER A 928 33.87 32.56 14.73
CA SER A 928 34.18 31.20 15.23
C SER A 928 32.97 30.28 15.42
N ILE A 929 31.74 30.81 15.35
CA ILE A 929 30.50 30.03 15.26
C ILE A 929 30.13 29.96 13.78
N LYS A 930 30.03 28.75 13.21
CA LYS A 930 29.60 28.61 11.80
C LYS A 930 28.17 29.16 11.66
N PRO A 931 27.80 29.82 10.55
CA PRO A 931 26.44 30.29 10.32
C PRO A 931 25.38 29.20 10.51
N GLU A 932 25.75 27.95 10.22
CA GLU A 932 24.95 26.73 10.39
C GLU A 932 24.61 26.40 11.86
N GLN A 933 25.38 26.92 12.83
CA GLN A 933 25.23 26.65 14.26
C GLN A 933 24.41 27.74 14.99
N ILE A 934 24.17 28.87 14.33
CA ILE A 934 23.44 30.02 14.86
C ILE A 934 21.94 29.82 14.58
N ILE A 935 21.11 29.82 15.62
CA ILE A 935 19.66 29.61 15.52
C ILE A 935 18.91 30.94 15.25
N SER A 936 19.61 32.09 15.14
CA SER A 936 18.98 33.40 14.93
C SER A 936 18.50 33.62 13.49
N ALA A 937 17.23 34.02 13.31
CA ALA A 937 16.70 34.52 12.05
C ALA A 937 17.34 35.88 11.68
N LYS A 938 17.79 36.02 10.42
CA LYS A 938 18.14 37.32 9.85
C LYS A 938 16.87 38.18 9.73
N GLY A 939 16.73 39.17 10.62
CA GLY A 939 15.94 40.39 10.41
C GLY A 939 14.41 40.27 10.41
N GLY A 940 13.75 40.97 11.34
CA GLY A 940 12.37 41.44 11.21
C GLY A 940 11.26 40.54 11.78
N LEU A 941 10.52 41.08 12.76
CA LEU A 941 9.24 40.62 13.35
C LEU A 941 9.25 39.22 14.03
N ASN A 942 9.25 39.24 15.37
CA ASN A 942 9.32 38.09 16.27
C ASN A 942 8.04 37.24 16.38
N SER A 943 7.59 36.65 15.27
CA SER A 943 6.81 35.39 15.31
C SER A 943 6.73 34.76 13.92
N THR A 944 7.51 33.71 13.68
CA THR A 944 7.36 32.89 12.47
C THR A 944 6.28 31.85 12.73
N ILE A 945 5.18 31.90 11.96
CA ILE A 945 4.15 30.86 11.94
C ILE A 945 4.71 29.68 11.14
N ILE A 946 4.83 28.50 11.76
CA ILE A 946 5.18 27.26 11.05
C ILE A 946 3.89 26.44 10.85
N LEU A 947 3.60 26.09 9.60
CA LEU A 947 2.42 25.31 9.20
C LEU A 947 2.69 23.81 9.39
N ALA A 948 1.74 23.09 9.98
CA ALA A 948 1.87 21.71 10.46
C ALA A 948 2.12 20.61 9.40
N ASN A 949 2.18 20.93 8.10
CA ASN A 949 2.46 19.95 7.04
C ASN A 949 3.97 19.70 6.83
N GLN A 950 4.83 20.21 7.71
CA GLN A 950 6.25 19.91 7.69
C GLN A 950 6.58 18.91 8.80
N ASN A 951 7.24 17.83 8.40
CA ASN A 951 7.71 16.70 9.20
C ASN A 951 8.20 17.17 10.60
N GLU A 952 7.93 16.44 11.69
CA GLU A 952 8.38 16.83 13.04
C GLU A 952 9.89 17.13 13.07
N ASP A 953 10.67 16.41 12.27
CA ASP A 953 12.09 16.66 12.03
C ASP A 953 12.40 18.07 11.48
N GLN A 954 11.52 18.69 10.68
CA GLN A 954 11.65 20.07 10.20
C GLN A 954 11.22 21.11 11.25
N LEU A 955 10.22 20.80 12.07
CA LEU A 955 9.85 21.62 13.24
C LEU A 955 11.04 21.76 14.20
N PHE A 956 11.78 20.67 14.41
CA PHE A 956 13.03 20.64 15.17
C PHE A 956 14.25 21.23 14.42
N LYS A 957 14.34 21.10 13.09
CA LYS A 957 15.39 21.77 12.30
C LYS A 957 15.32 23.30 12.35
N SER A 958 14.16 23.89 12.61
CA SER A 958 14.01 25.34 12.80
C SER A 958 14.37 25.84 14.21
N THR A 959 14.47 24.93 15.20
CA THR A 959 14.67 25.25 16.63
C THR A 959 15.93 24.63 17.24
N GLY A 960 16.64 23.75 16.53
CA GLY A 960 17.93 23.18 16.91
C GLY A 960 17.81 22.14 18.02
N LYS A 961 17.65 20.85 17.68
CA LYS A 961 17.87 19.76 18.64
C LYS A 961 19.38 19.65 18.91
N PRO A 962 19.86 19.78 20.16
CA PRO A 962 21.26 19.53 20.45
C PRO A 962 21.61 18.07 20.14
N GLY A 963 22.80 17.82 19.59
CA GLY A 963 23.32 16.46 19.48
C GLY A 963 23.46 15.80 20.86
N PRO A 964 23.72 14.48 20.94
CA PRO A 964 23.72 13.72 22.20
C PRO A 964 24.63 14.28 23.32
N ASN A 965 25.67 15.03 22.95
CA ASN A 965 26.65 15.65 23.86
C ASN A 965 26.61 17.18 23.87
N GLN A 966 25.57 17.78 23.28
CA GLN A 966 25.45 19.23 23.18
C GLN A 966 24.36 19.75 24.11
N VAL A 967 24.47 21.03 24.43
CA VAL A 967 23.46 21.82 25.13
C VAL A 967 23.12 23.05 24.30
N ILE A 968 21.94 23.61 24.52
CA ILE A 968 21.54 24.88 23.91
C ILE A 968 22.07 26.01 24.79
N CYS A 969 22.81 26.96 24.21
CA CYS A 969 23.35 28.14 24.89
C CYS A 969 22.53 29.38 24.56
N PHE A 970 22.24 30.19 25.59
CA PHE A 970 21.56 31.47 25.50
C PHE A 970 22.48 32.56 26.03
N ASP A 971 23.17 33.23 25.10
CA ASP A 971 24.21 34.21 25.42
C ASP A 971 23.73 35.63 25.17
N LYS A 972 23.86 36.49 26.18
CA LYS A 972 23.73 37.95 26.04
C LYS A 972 25.07 38.57 26.41
N SER A 973 25.66 39.32 25.49
CA SER A 973 26.88 40.08 25.74
C SER A 973 26.59 41.58 25.68
N SER A 974 27.02 42.33 26.69
CA SER A 974 27.04 43.79 26.70
C SER A 974 28.47 44.28 26.89
N ARG A 975 28.76 45.44 26.31
CA ARG A 975 30.05 46.14 26.43
C ARG A 975 29.75 47.54 26.91
N THR A 976 30.19 47.88 28.12
CA THR A 976 30.00 49.21 28.71
C THR A 976 31.35 49.87 28.92
N GLN A 977 31.52 51.10 28.45
CA GLN A 977 32.73 51.89 28.70
C GLN A 977 32.49 52.79 29.91
N TYR A 978 33.43 52.81 30.84
CA TYR A 978 33.35 53.64 32.04
C TYR A 978 34.73 54.21 32.42
N LEU A 979 34.75 55.30 33.17
CA LEU A 979 35.99 55.83 33.75
C LEU A 979 36.22 55.18 35.11
N ASP A 980 37.40 54.60 35.35
CA ASP A 980 37.71 54.00 36.65
C ASP A 980 37.73 55.09 37.74
N PRO A 981 36.96 54.93 38.83
CA PRO A 981 36.93 55.90 39.93
C PRO A 981 38.31 56.19 40.56
N LYS A 982 39.27 55.27 40.45
CA LYS A 982 40.59 55.37 41.10
C LYS A 982 41.63 56.14 40.28
N ASP A 983 41.57 56.08 38.95
CA ASP A 983 42.59 56.66 38.06
C ASP A 983 42.03 57.49 36.89
N ASN A 984 40.70 57.57 36.77
CA ASN A 984 39.97 58.32 35.74
C ASN A 984 40.35 57.94 34.30
N THR A 985 40.82 56.70 34.09
CA THR A 985 41.12 56.17 32.75
C THR A 985 39.90 55.44 32.18
N PRO A 986 39.68 55.52 30.84
CA PRO A 986 38.58 54.80 30.20
C PRO A 986 38.87 53.29 30.23
N LYS A 987 38.02 52.56 30.94
CA LYS A 987 37.97 51.10 30.98
C LYS A 987 36.75 50.61 30.22
N THR A 988 36.88 49.41 29.65
CA THR A 988 35.78 48.73 28.97
C THR A 988 35.45 47.48 29.76
N LEU A 989 34.18 47.34 30.14
CA LEU A 989 33.65 46.15 30.79
C LEU A 989 32.86 45.34 29.77
N ASP A 990 33.39 44.16 29.44
CA ASP A 990 32.70 43.18 28.61
C ASP A 990 32.00 42.16 29.51
N VAL A 991 30.67 42.19 29.54
CA VAL A 991 29.84 41.29 30.34
C VAL A 991 29.23 40.25 29.41
N THR A 992 29.45 38.97 29.68
CA THR A 992 28.75 37.87 29.00
C THR A 992 27.97 37.04 30.01
N ARG A 993 26.65 36.97 29.78
CA ARG A 993 25.69 36.22 30.59
C ARG A 993 25.24 35.00 29.78
N ARG A 994 25.42 33.80 30.33
CA ARG A 994 25.06 32.52 29.67
C ARG A 994 24.12 31.70 30.55
N MET A 995 23.03 31.24 29.93
CA MET A 995 22.23 30.13 30.41
C MET A 995 22.37 28.96 29.43
N THR A 996 22.47 27.74 29.94
CA THR A 996 22.42 26.52 29.12
C THR A 996 21.15 25.73 29.40
N TYR A 997 20.64 25.04 28.38
CA TYR A 997 19.54 24.10 28.48
C TYR A 997 19.94 22.73 27.94
N ASP A 998 19.79 21.71 28.78
CA ASP A 998 20.03 20.31 28.46
C ASP A 998 18.69 19.54 28.51
N PRO A 999 18.07 19.23 27.35
CA PRO A 999 16.77 18.56 27.31
C PRO A 999 16.84 17.08 27.74
N ASP A 1000 18.02 16.46 27.67
CA ASP A 1000 18.26 15.04 27.97
C ASP A 1000 19.14 14.87 29.23
N TYR A 1001 19.02 15.78 30.19
CA TYR A 1001 19.81 15.72 31.42
C TYR A 1001 19.48 14.46 32.25
N ARG A 1002 20.45 13.54 32.35
CA ARG A 1002 20.36 12.29 33.12
C ARG A 1002 21.00 12.41 34.52
N GLY A 1003 20.90 13.56 35.17
CA GLY A 1003 21.29 13.68 36.59
C GLY A 1003 20.15 13.27 37.52
N GLU A 1004 20.45 13.10 38.81
CA GLU A 1004 19.59 12.66 39.92
C GLU A 1004 18.12 13.14 39.84
N ALA A 1005 17.30 12.46 39.05
CA ALA A 1005 15.87 12.66 39.00
C ALA A 1005 15.25 11.79 40.10
N SER A 1006 14.61 12.43 41.07
CA SER A 1006 13.73 11.75 42.02
C SER A 1006 12.56 11.15 41.24
N ALA A 1007 12.54 9.83 41.07
CA ALA A 1007 11.41 9.15 40.47
C ALA A 1007 10.20 9.27 41.41
N THR A 1008 9.07 9.73 40.88
CA THR A 1008 7.80 9.71 41.61
C THR A 1008 7.05 8.44 41.29
N LEU A 1009 6.69 7.67 42.32
CA LEU A 1009 5.78 6.54 42.20
C LEU A 1009 4.36 7.08 41.92
N LYS A 1010 3.71 6.59 40.88
CA LYS A 1010 2.28 6.82 40.62
C LYS A 1010 1.66 5.46 40.29
N GLY A 1011 0.89 4.89 41.23
CA GLY A 1011 0.51 3.48 41.17
C GLY A 1011 1.71 2.54 41.29
N ASP A 1012 1.68 1.38 40.62
CA ASP A 1012 2.77 0.37 40.62
C ASP A 1012 3.95 0.73 39.69
N GLY A 1013 3.91 1.90 39.04
CA GLY A 1013 4.90 2.37 38.09
C GLY A 1013 5.86 3.41 38.67
N ILE A 1014 7.16 3.21 38.45
CA ILE A 1014 8.19 4.23 38.64
C ILE A 1014 8.17 5.16 37.42
N HIS A 1015 7.66 6.37 37.57
CA HIS A 1015 7.70 7.38 36.51
C HIS A 1015 8.95 8.25 36.66
N ALA A 1016 9.92 8.08 35.76
CA ALA A 1016 11.04 9.00 35.61
C ALA A 1016 10.62 10.12 34.65
N ALA A 1017 10.37 11.32 35.17
CA ALA A 1017 10.20 12.51 34.34
C ALA A 1017 11.53 12.76 33.59
N ARG A 1018 11.49 12.98 32.27
CA ARG A 1018 12.63 13.54 31.54
C ARG A 1018 12.86 14.97 32.03
N THR A 1019 13.70 15.15 33.04
CA THR A 1019 13.95 16.46 33.63
C THR A 1019 14.98 17.21 32.79
N GLY A 1020 14.52 18.10 31.92
CA GLY A 1020 15.41 19.06 31.29
C GLY A 1020 16.10 19.93 32.35
N LYS A 1021 17.40 20.21 32.20
CA LYS A 1021 18.16 21.05 33.14
C LYS A 1021 18.47 22.40 32.52
N PHE A 1022 18.15 23.46 33.26
CA PHE A 1022 18.67 24.80 33.00
C PHE A 1022 19.81 25.07 33.96
N GLU A 1023 20.93 25.59 33.44
CA GLU A 1023 22.08 25.95 34.26
C GLU A 1023 22.52 27.37 33.94
N LEU A 1024 22.48 28.23 34.94
CA LEU A 1024 23.01 29.58 34.85
C LEU A 1024 24.52 29.51 35.07
N ILE A 1025 25.31 29.72 34.03
CA ILE A 1025 26.76 29.54 34.10
C ILE A 1025 27.45 30.76 34.72
N ASN A 1026 26.93 31.96 34.43
CA ASN A 1026 27.51 33.22 34.89
C ASN A 1026 26.45 34.17 35.45
N SER A 1027 26.47 34.38 36.76
CA SER A 1027 25.91 35.54 37.49
C SER A 1027 26.17 35.37 38.99
N PRO A 1028 26.36 36.44 39.79
CA PRO A 1028 26.33 37.86 39.45
C PRO A 1028 27.73 38.49 39.29
N ILE A 1029 27.78 39.70 38.72
CA ILE A 1029 28.98 40.54 38.64
C ILE A 1029 29.24 41.16 40.01
N ASP A 1030 30.50 41.26 40.42
CA ASP A 1030 30.86 42.04 41.60
C ASP A 1030 30.74 43.54 41.29
N TYR A 1031 29.70 44.17 41.85
CA TYR A 1031 29.35 45.57 41.61
C TYR A 1031 30.12 46.55 42.49
N ASP A 1032 30.94 46.06 43.43
CA ASP A 1032 31.48 46.87 44.54
C ASP A 1032 32.49 47.94 44.10
N ASN A 1033 32.98 47.90 42.86
CA ASN A 1033 33.99 48.84 42.33
C ASN A 1033 33.56 49.62 41.07
N LEU A 1034 32.27 49.64 40.72
CA LEU A 1034 31.76 50.34 39.54
C LEU A 1034 31.09 51.69 39.90
N PRO A 1035 31.17 52.71 39.02
CA PRO A 1035 30.36 53.93 39.12
C PRO A 1035 28.85 53.63 39.23
N ASP A 1036 28.10 54.45 39.96
CA ASP A 1036 26.67 54.20 40.26
C ASP A 1036 25.78 54.13 39.01
N ASP A 1037 26.08 54.94 37.99
CA ASP A 1037 25.39 54.96 36.70
C ASP A 1037 25.60 53.65 35.92
N VAL A 1038 26.85 53.18 35.86
CA VAL A 1038 27.23 51.91 35.22
C VAL A 1038 26.67 50.72 35.99
N ARG A 1039 26.66 50.79 37.33
CA ARG A 1039 26.07 49.77 38.19
C ARG A 1039 24.58 49.63 37.92
N GLN A 1040 23.84 50.74 37.85
CA GLN A 1040 22.40 50.71 37.63
C GLN A 1040 22.05 50.17 36.23
N GLU A 1041 22.79 50.59 35.20
CA GLU A 1041 22.62 50.08 33.82
C GLU A 1041 22.83 48.55 33.75
N LEU A 1042 23.89 48.04 34.38
CA LEU A 1042 24.16 46.60 34.41
C LEU A 1042 23.16 45.82 35.24
N LEU A 1043 22.61 46.42 36.30
CA LEU A 1043 21.56 45.81 37.13
C LEU A 1043 20.24 45.69 36.34
N ASP A 1044 19.85 46.75 35.63
CA ASP A 1044 18.65 46.74 34.80
C ASP A 1044 18.77 45.71 33.66
N GLU A 1045 19.96 45.61 33.04
CA GLU A 1045 20.24 44.56 32.06
C GLU A 1045 20.20 43.14 32.66
N GLU A 1046 20.69 42.96 33.89
CA GLU A 1046 20.67 41.68 34.61
C GLU A 1046 19.23 41.26 34.93
N ILE A 1047 18.40 42.18 35.44
CA ILE A 1047 16.98 41.96 35.67
C ILE A 1047 16.27 41.58 34.36
N GLN A 1048 16.55 42.30 33.27
CA GLN A 1048 15.98 41.98 31.96
C GLN A 1048 16.38 40.58 31.48
N LYS A 1049 17.66 40.19 31.67
CA LYS A 1049 18.13 38.85 31.29
C LYS A 1049 17.49 37.76 32.14
N TYR A 1050 17.32 37.95 33.44
CA TYR A 1050 16.62 36.99 34.29
C TYR A 1050 15.15 36.83 33.93
N MET A 1051 14.47 37.92 33.57
CA MET A 1051 13.10 37.83 33.04
C MET A 1051 13.06 37.01 31.75
N GLN A 1052 14.03 37.21 30.85
CA GLN A 1052 14.14 36.41 29.61
C GLN A 1052 14.41 34.92 29.91
N ASP A 1053 15.28 34.62 30.87
CA ASP A 1053 15.61 33.26 31.27
C ASP A 1053 14.41 32.55 31.93
N ALA A 1054 13.68 33.25 32.80
CA ALA A 1054 12.44 32.74 33.40
C ALA A 1054 11.38 32.38 32.35
N VAL A 1055 11.20 33.24 31.32
CA VAL A 1055 10.30 32.95 30.20
C VAL A 1055 10.73 31.70 29.44
N GLN A 1056 12.04 31.53 29.21
CA GLN A 1056 12.59 30.39 28.49
C GLN A 1056 12.46 29.07 29.27
N ILE A 1057 12.58 29.12 30.61
CA ILE A 1057 12.32 27.98 31.51
C ILE A 1057 10.85 27.58 31.41
N LEU A 1058 9.93 28.54 31.62
CA LEU A 1058 8.48 28.27 31.62
C LEU A 1058 7.97 27.72 30.28
N LYS A 1059 8.54 28.17 29.15
CA LYS A 1059 8.18 27.68 27.80
C LYS A 1059 8.51 26.20 27.58
N ASN A 1060 9.60 25.72 28.17
CA ASN A 1060 10.09 24.35 27.97
C ASN A 1060 9.55 23.37 29.03
N MET A 1061 8.59 23.81 29.86
CA MET A 1061 7.84 22.96 30.77
C MET A 1061 6.52 22.53 30.12
N ASP A 1062 6.33 21.23 29.95
CA ASP A 1062 5.05 20.64 29.54
C ASP A 1062 4.69 19.50 30.51
N PRO A 1063 3.65 19.65 31.36
CA PRO A 1063 2.73 20.79 31.52
C PRO A 1063 3.33 21.99 32.29
N PRO A 1064 2.63 23.14 32.41
CA PRO A 1064 3.09 24.28 33.22
C PRO A 1064 3.42 23.91 34.69
N PRO A 1065 4.19 24.74 35.41
CA PRO A 1065 4.58 24.45 36.79
C PRO A 1065 3.36 24.16 37.66
N SER A 1066 3.35 23.02 38.34
CA SER A 1066 2.28 22.59 39.24
C SER A 1066 2.85 21.80 40.42
N LYS A 1067 2.01 21.40 41.39
CA LYS A 1067 2.44 20.47 42.45
C LYS A 1067 2.98 19.15 41.87
N ASP A 1068 2.44 18.71 40.74
CA ASP A 1068 2.83 17.46 40.08
C ASP A 1068 3.96 17.66 39.04
N ASN A 1069 4.35 18.91 38.76
CA ASN A 1069 5.49 19.28 37.89
C ASN A 1069 6.26 20.50 38.46
N PRO A 1070 6.99 20.34 39.59
CA PRO A 1070 7.62 21.47 40.29
C PRO A 1070 8.92 21.94 39.61
N ILE A 1071 9.22 23.23 39.71
CA ILE A 1071 10.56 23.76 39.40
C ILE A 1071 11.45 23.53 40.63
N VAL A 1072 12.56 22.81 40.45
CA VAL A 1072 13.53 22.55 41.51
C VAL A 1072 14.77 23.43 41.29
N ILE A 1073 15.00 24.37 42.20
CA ILE A 1073 16.19 25.24 42.19
C ILE A 1073 17.27 24.59 43.07
N LYS A 1074 18.44 24.28 42.50
CA LYS A 1074 19.62 23.79 43.24
C LYS A 1074 20.72 24.86 43.21
N SER A 1075 21.13 25.35 44.37
CA SER A 1075 22.30 26.24 44.50
C SER A 1075 23.61 25.43 44.42
N PRO A 1076 24.74 26.04 43.99
CA PRO A 1076 26.04 25.37 44.02
C PRO A 1076 26.42 24.93 45.44
N PRO A 1077 27.14 23.81 45.63
CA PRO A 1077 27.61 23.42 46.95
C PRO A 1077 28.61 24.46 47.47
N GLY A 1078 28.26 25.19 48.54
CA GLY A 1078 29.24 25.99 49.29
C GLY A 1078 28.90 27.45 49.61
N LYS A 1079 27.76 28.01 49.22
CA LYS A 1079 27.28 29.29 49.78
C LYS A 1079 25.89 29.11 50.38
N ARG A 1080 25.79 29.23 51.71
CA ARG A 1080 24.51 29.16 52.45
C ARG A 1080 23.61 30.32 52.02
N ALA A 1081 22.33 29.99 51.85
CA ALA A 1081 21.24 30.89 51.46
C ALA A 1081 21.00 32.00 52.48
#